data_AF-A0A352WKD5-F1
#
_entry.id   AF-A0A352WKD5-F1
#
_cell.length_a   1.000
_cell.length_b   1.000
_cell.length_c   1.000
_cell.angle_alpha   90.00
_cell.angle_beta   90.00
_cell.angle_gamma   90.00
#
_symmetry.space_group_name_H-M   'P 1'
#
loop_
_entity.id
_entity.type
_entity.pdbx_description
1 polymer ?
#
loop_
_entity_poly.entity_id
_entity_poly.type
_entity_poly.pdbx_seq_one_letter_code
_entity_poly.pdbx_strand_id
1 'polypeptide(L)'
;MNTGIRIGLIGGILAVSLSGAGTFKENIKEPGNAFAGAYAEEAESDFFVRKIEDSSFNVQGTADSDISGRETANAAAVVKKIDGKWYYLLDGKIQKCGWATVGGKKYYFNKTTGAALTGVRTISGYTYVFGASDAVMKKSCYYKNAAGLRFYLLSNGRAAKGLYTYTTGGAEYISYFNGDGTVKVSELWKMDDEKWYYFKSNGNAAVGGRFKTADGKVLYANADGTLIHKGWTTIGGKKYYFSKNNSSAFLGIKTISGYTYYFDKNGVLQTDLYYQTDDGLQYYFKSNGRAAVGAATYKNKAGTTVISFFNGDGTIIKEGFGESDGKLYYLKASGYAATDSLFKLPADGKYYLAGKDGVISRDGLKWYNSELYYFDTVTGAASVGIKSVNGDYYVFGKDGKAYRNQVRHEGEKYFKLDENGVAQAGFIESGDYLIFCNKNGTIKKDCIFTYQGKTYCASASGIIRRTGYFKYNISDTEYKLFYFDETTGAAITGFKIGTFLGVEGRGMFFDPKEATGYRTGFQNYNGATYILDKRGVAQAGFYSDDENKKLYYCNEQNYKLVKGQTKFTFANVEFPMNTDGSLEYLQAKALSTDKNSVVLAIGFTQMYKPVIKNAAPLGTDLSEVNGYTCTAFIGHVYYNAGINIGLQDIVPTCIKKGFAMND
;
A
#
# COMPACT_ATOMS: atom_id res chain seq x y z
N MET A 1 4.21 30.08 11.53
CA MET A 1 4.60 31.49 11.76
C MET A 1 3.67 32.35 10.94
N ASN A 2 2.90 33.19 11.64
CA ASN A 2 1.94 34.14 11.07
C ASN A 2 2.69 35.29 10.40
N THR A 3 2.38 35.60 9.15
CA THR A 3 2.43 36.97 8.63
C THR A 3 1.37 37.11 7.55
N GLY A 4 0.23 37.68 7.93
CA GLY A 4 -0.84 38.07 7.02
C GLY A 4 -0.48 39.36 6.29
N ILE A 5 -0.82 39.44 5.01
CA ILE A 5 -0.80 40.68 4.24
C ILE A 5 -2.25 41.04 3.93
N ARG A 6 -2.72 42.15 4.50
CA ARG A 6 -3.99 42.79 4.14
C ARG A 6 -3.74 43.67 2.92
N ILE A 7 -4.53 43.48 1.87
CA ILE A 7 -4.54 44.33 0.68
C ILE A 7 -5.68 45.35 0.87
N GLY A 8 -5.31 46.61 1.04
CA GLY A 8 -6.22 47.76 0.95
C GLY A 8 -5.77 48.63 -0.22
N LEU A 9 -6.72 49.00 -1.07
CA LEU A 9 -6.50 49.65 -2.36
C LEU A 9 -6.98 51.10 -2.25
N ILE A 10 -6.08 52.09 -2.30
CA ILE A 10 -6.39 53.49 -2.65
C ILE A 10 -5.20 54.07 -3.43
N GLY A 11 -5.48 54.52 -4.66
CA GLY A 11 -4.79 55.64 -5.32
C GLY A 11 -3.32 55.46 -5.72
N GLY A 12 -3.10 55.05 -6.97
CA GLY A 12 -2.12 55.65 -7.88
C GLY A 12 -0.63 55.69 -7.50
N ILE A 13 0.15 54.86 -8.21
CA ILE A 13 1.60 54.95 -8.44
C ILE A 13 2.47 54.50 -7.25
N LEU A 14 3.05 53.30 -7.38
CA LEU A 14 4.25 52.90 -6.64
C LEU A 14 5.34 52.56 -7.66
N ALA A 15 6.33 53.44 -7.77
CA ALA A 15 7.62 53.12 -8.39
C ALA A 15 8.41 52.25 -7.40
N VAL A 16 8.86 51.08 -7.85
CA VAL A 16 9.80 50.25 -7.09
C VAL A 16 11.10 50.20 -7.88
N SER A 17 12.12 50.91 -7.37
CA SER A 17 13.50 50.74 -7.79
C SER A 17 14.06 49.46 -7.15
N LEU A 18 14.76 48.64 -7.93
CA LEU A 18 15.59 47.55 -7.43
C LEU A 18 17.00 47.73 -7.99
N SER A 19 17.91 48.16 -7.11
CA SER A 19 19.35 48.06 -7.29
C SER A 19 19.81 46.63 -6.95
N GLY A 20 20.60 46.02 -7.81
CA GLY A 20 21.23 44.74 -7.54
C GLY A 20 22.42 44.52 -8.46
N ALA A 21 23.61 44.81 -7.94
CA ALA A 21 24.89 44.59 -8.59
C ALA A 21 25.19 43.09 -8.76
N GLY A 22 25.77 42.74 -9.91
CA GLY A 22 26.29 41.40 -10.19
C GLY A 22 27.37 41.49 -11.27
N THR A 23 28.63 41.57 -10.83
CA THR A 23 29.84 41.50 -11.67
C THR A 23 30.01 40.10 -12.26
N PHE A 24 30.28 40.01 -13.57
CA PHE A 24 31.01 38.87 -14.15
C PHE A 24 32.04 39.35 -15.17
N LYS A 25 33.25 38.81 -15.02
CA LYS A 25 34.50 39.18 -15.70
C LYS A 25 34.53 38.79 -17.18
N GLU A 26 35.24 39.61 -17.94
CA GLU A 26 35.74 39.39 -19.29
C GLU A 26 36.50 38.06 -19.45
N ASN A 27 36.42 37.49 -20.65
CA ASN A 27 37.57 36.85 -21.28
C ASN A 27 37.56 37.15 -22.78
N ILE A 28 38.57 37.89 -23.19
CA ILE A 28 38.89 38.30 -24.55
C ILE A 28 39.58 37.13 -25.27
N LYS A 29 39.17 36.85 -26.51
CA LYS A 29 40.03 36.23 -27.53
C LYS A 29 39.56 36.61 -28.93
N GLU A 30 40.33 37.48 -29.57
CA GLU A 30 40.41 37.74 -31.02
C GLU A 30 41.85 37.42 -31.48
N PRO A 31 42.24 37.40 -32.79
CA PRO A 31 41.51 37.84 -34.00
C PRO A 31 41.60 36.88 -35.22
N GLY A 32 40.90 37.23 -36.31
CA GLY A 32 41.13 36.64 -37.64
C GLY A 32 40.23 37.21 -38.75
N ASN A 33 40.63 38.36 -39.31
CA ASN A 33 40.39 38.95 -40.65
C ASN A 33 39.54 38.17 -41.68
N ALA A 34 38.77 38.74 -42.60
CA ALA A 34 38.40 40.10 -42.99
C ALA A 34 37.34 39.95 -44.10
N PHE A 35 36.42 40.89 -44.28
CA PHE A 35 36.18 41.59 -45.55
C PHE A 35 35.08 42.64 -45.39
N ALA A 36 35.42 43.85 -45.82
CA ALA A 36 34.63 45.06 -45.75
C ALA A 36 33.54 45.09 -46.83
N GLY A 37 32.45 45.81 -46.54
CA GLY A 37 31.40 46.14 -47.48
C GLY A 37 30.25 46.85 -46.78
N ALA A 38 30.46 48.13 -46.48
CA ALA A 38 29.48 49.03 -45.88
C ALA A 38 28.21 49.16 -46.73
N TYR A 39 27.04 49.19 -46.09
CA TYR A 39 26.00 50.22 -46.26
C TYR A 39 25.09 50.15 -45.02
N ALA A 40 25.02 51.25 -44.28
CA ALA A 40 24.10 51.44 -43.17
C ALA A 40 22.71 51.76 -43.74
N GLU A 41 21.71 50.94 -43.41
CA GLU A 41 20.31 51.35 -43.43
C GLU A 41 19.81 51.32 -41.99
N GLU A 42 19.67 52.51 -41.41
CA GLU A 42 18.92 52.73 -40.19
C GLU A 42 17.45 52.38 -40.45
N ALA A 43 16.97 51.36 -39.75
CA ALA A 43 15.56 51.07 -39.63
C ALA A 43 14.94 52.08 -38.66
N GLU A 44 14.40 53.19 -39.18
CA GLU A 44 13.48 54.02 -38.41
C GLU A 44 12.11 53.33 -38.31
N SER A 45 11.81 52.89 -37.10
CA SER A 45 10.47 52.48 -36.69
C SER A 45 9.58 53.71 -36.55
N ASP A 46 8.79 54.02 -37.57
CA ASP A 46 7.80 55.09 -37.54
C ASP A 46 6.56 54.68 -36.72
N PHE A 47 6.64 54.89 -35.41
CA PHE A 47 5.47 55.04 -34.54
C PHE A 47 4.97 56.49 -34.67
N PHE A 48 3.96 56.73 -35.50
CA PHE A 48 3.28 58.02 -35.58
C PHE A 48 1.80 57.91 -35.22
N VAL A 49 1.49 58.19 -33.94
CA VAL A 49 0.26 58.90 -33.59
C VAL A 49 0.64 60.36 -33.40
N ARG A 50 0.60 61.15 -34.47
CA ARG A 50 0.59 62.61 -34.37
C ARG A 50 -0.67 63.15 -35.04
N LYS A 51 -1.51 63.78 -34.22
CA LYS A 51 -2.50 64.75 -34.68
C LYS A 51 -1.70 65.97 -35.17
N ILE A 52 -1.43 66.04 -36.47
CA ILE A 52 -0.76 67.19 -37.08
C ILE A 52 -1.85 68.21 -37.42
N GLU A 53 -1.98 69.22 -36.56
CA GLU A 53 -2.47 70.54 -36.95
C GLU A 53 -1.25 71.31 -37.42
N ASP A 54 -1.20 71.71 -38.68
CA ASP A 54 -0.27 72.76 -39.11
C ASP A 54 -0.88 73.67 -40.16
N SER A 55 -1.05 74.91 -39.71
CA SER A 55 -0.66 76.17 -40.33
C SER A 55 -0.77 76.30 -41.85
N SER A 56 -1.80 77.03 -42.28
CA SER A 56 -1.86 77.66 -43.59
C SER A 56 -0.85 78.80 -43.70
N PHE A 57 0.09 78.68 -44.63
CA PHE A 57 0.96 79.76 -45.09
C PHE A 57 0.12 80.76 -45.92
N ASN A 58 0.07 82.00 -45.46
CA ASN A 58 -0.63 83.11 -46.10
C ASN A 58 0.44 83.96 -46.83
N VAL A 59 0.30 84.18 -48.13
CA VAL A 59 1.18 85.10 -48.87
C VAL A 59 0.41 86.39 -49.12
N GLN A 60 0.83 87.46 -48.43
CA GLN A 60 0.55 88.86 -48.75
C GLN A 60 1.70 89.45 -49.56
N GLY A 61 1.37 90.39 -50.46
CA GLY A 61 2.28 91.33 -51.14
C GLY A 61 2.88 90.77 -52.44
N THR A 62 2.92 91.49 -53.56
CA THR A 62 3.09 92.94 -53.74
C THR A 62 2.40 93.46 -55.00
N ALA A 63 1.90 94.69 -54.94
CA ALA A 63 1.43 95.48 -56.06
C ALA A 63 2.51 96.52 -56.46
N ASP A 64 2.67 96.68 -57.77
CA ASP A 64 3.18 97.83 -58.54
C ASP A 64 2.80 97.49 -60.00
N SER A 65 2.38 98.36 -60.93
CA SER A 65 1.87 99.73 -60.97
C SER A 65 1.52 99.95 -62.46
N ASP A 66 0.37 100.55 -62.76
CA ASP A 66 -0.03 101.17 -64.04
C ASP A 66 -0.01 100.35 -65.36
N ILE A 67 -1.21 99.98 -65.83
CA ILE A 67 -1.77 100.38 -67.13
C ILE A 67 -3.30 100.46 -66.99
N SER A 68 -3.84 101.62 -67.36
CA SER A 68 -5.26 101.99 -67.30
C SER A 68 -6.08 101.42 -68.47
N GLY A 69 -7.29 100.95 -68.16
CA GLY A 69 -8.45 101.05 -69.08
C GLY A 69 -9.05 99.75 -69.61
N ARG A 70 -10.00 99.15 -68.88
CA ARG A 70 -11.33 98.71 -69.37
C ARG A 70 -12.19 98.13 -68.24
N GLU A 71 -13.46 98.49 -68.22
CA GLU A 71 -14.46 98.05 -67.24
C GLU A 71 -14.86 96.57 -67.37
N THR A 72 -15.25 96.03 -66.22
CA THR A 72 -16.10 94.85 -65.96
C THR A 72 -15.55 93.45 -66.27
N ALA A 73 -15.07 92.80 -65.21
CA ALA A 73 -15.69 91.59 -64.66
C ALA A 73 -14.87 91.19 -63.42
N ASN A 74 -15.54 90.89 -62.30
CA ASN A 74 -14.90 90.15 -61.22
C ASN A 74 -14.31 88.86 -61.83
N ALA A 75 -12.99 88.84 -61.92
CA ALA A 75 -12.09 87.77 -62.35
C ALA A 75 -12.26 86.54 -61.45
N ALA A 76 -13.39 85.85 -61.56
CA ALA A 76 -13.71 84.73 -60.68
C ALA A 76 -12.94 83.50 -61.17
N ALA A 77 -11.90 83.12 -60.43
CA ALA A 77 -11.33 81.78 -60.47
C ALA A 77 -12.47 80.74 -60.37
N VAL A 78 -12.75 80.04 -61.48
CA VAL A 78 -13.90 79.15 -61.57
C VAL A 78 -13.51 77.81 -62.17
N VAL A 79 -14.12 76.73 -61.66
CA VAL A 79 -14.01 75.40 -62.25
C VAL A 79 -15.25 75.14 -63.09
N LYS A 80 -15.09 75.00 -64.40
CA LYS A 80 -16.18 74.81 -65.37
C LYS A 80 -16.03 73.50 -66.12
N LYS A 81 -17.15 72.82 -66.39
CA LYS A 81 -17.19 71.63 -67.25
C LYS A 81 -17.32 72.06 -68.71
N ILE A 82 -16.37 71.66 -69.54
CA ILE A 82 -16.30 71.93 -70.99
C ILE A 82 -16.04 70.58 -71.66
N ASP A 83 -16.89 70.20 -72.62
CA ASP A 83 -16.80 68.92 -73.36
C ASP A 83 -16.60 67.69 -72.46
N GLY A 84 -17.35 67.63 -71.37
CA GLY A 84 -17.32 66.50 -70.43
C GLY A 84 -16.15 66.50 -69.44
N LYS A 85 -15.16 67.40 -69.59
CA LYS A 85 -14.00 67.53 -68.68
C LYS A 85 -14.06 68.82 -67.87
N TRP A 86 -13.46 68.79 -66.69
CA TRP A 86 -13.42 69.96 -65.79
C TRP A 86 -12.14 70.76 -66.00
N TYR A 87 -12.23 72.08 -66.09
CA TYR A 87 -11.09 72.99 -66.27
C TYR A 87 -11.15 74.12 -65.25
N TYR A 88 -9.98 74.54 -64.77
CA TYR A 88 -9.83 75.77 -63.98
C TYR A 88 -9.58 76.94 -64.92
N LEU A 89 -10.49 77.92 -64.91
CA LEU A 89 -10.34 79.17 -65.63
C LEU A 89 -10.01 80.29 -64.65
N LEU A 90 -8.93 81.00 -64.95
CA LEU A 90 -8.59 82.28 -64.35
C LEU A 90 -8.62 83.31 -65.49
N ASP A 91 -9.45 84.33 -65.36
CA ASP A 91 -9.68 85.36 -66.40
C ASP A 91 -10.03 84.78 -67.78
N GLY A 92 -10.87 83.74 -67.78
CA GLY A 92 -11.29 83.06 -69.00
C GLY A 92 -10.23 82.16 -69.65
N LYS A 93 -9.02 82.06 -69.09
CA LYS A 93 -7.92 81.22 -69.61
C LYS A 93 -7.79 79.92 -68.82
N ILE A 94 -7.68 78.80 -69.55
CA ILE A 94 -7.47 77.47 -68.96
C ILE A 94 -6.10 77.39 -68.29
N GLN A 95 -6.10 77.02 -67.01
CA GLN A 95 -4.90 76.86 -66.20
C GLN A 95 -4.37 75.43 -66.23
N LYS A 96 -3.04 75.27 -66.26
CA LYS A 96 -2.33 73.99 -66.36
C LYS A 96 -1.38 73.78 -65.18
N CYS A 97 -1.93 73.79 -63.96
CA CYS A 97 -1.16 74.08 -62.75
C CYS A 97 -0.98 72.92 -61.75
N GLY A 98 -1.45 71.70 -62.02
CA GLY A 98 -1.44 70.64 -61.01
C GLY A 98 -2.43 70.94 -59.89
N TRP A 99 -1.97 70.89 -58.63
CA TRP A 99 -2.82 71.16 -57.46
C TRP A 99 -3.37 72.59 -57.48
N ALA A 100 -4.68 72.74 -57.34
CA ALA A 100 -5.32 74.03 -57.15
C ALA A 100 -6.51 73.90 -56.20
N THR A 101 -6.74 74.94 -55.39
CA THR A 101 -7.90 75.06 -54.51
C THR A 101 -8.78 76.18 -55.03
N VAL A 102 -10.01 75.86 -55.43
CA VAL A 102 -10.96 76.82 -55.99
C VAL A 102 -12.29 76.65 -55.25
N GLY A 103 -12.81 77.74 -54.66
CA GLY A 103 -14.05 77.69 -53.87
C GLY A 103 -14.01 76.70 -52.70
N GLY A 104 -12.86 76.57 -52.02
CA GLY A 104 -12.64 75.63 -50.91
C GLY A 104 -12.50 74.16 -51.29
N LYS A 105 -12.64 73.81 -52.58
CA LYS A 105 -12.50 72.45 -53.11
C LYS A 105 -11.12 72.29 -53.77
N LYS A 106 -10.49 71.14 -53.54
CA LYS A 106 -9.14 70.84 -54.06
C LYS A 106 -9.24 69.96 -55.30
N TYR A 107 -8.46 70.29 -56.32
CA TYR A 107 -8.43 69.65 -57.63
C TYR A 107 -6.97 69.37 -58.05
N TYR A 108 -6.78 68.51 -59.04
CA TYR A 108 -5.51 68.37 -59.73
C TYR A 108 -5.72 68.51 -61.24
N PHE A 109 -5.21 69.59 -61.83
CA PHE A 109 -5.28 69.87 -63.27
C PHE A 109 -4.04 69.35 -63.98
N ASN A 110 -4.22 68.59 -65.06
CA ASN A 110 -3.12 68.06 -65.85
C ASN A 110 -2.21 69.20 -66.34
N LYS A 111 -0.91 69.10 -66.08
CA LYS A 111 0.08 70.16 -66.38
C LYS A 111 0.30 70.40 -67.88
N THR A 112 -0.16 69.49 -68.74
CA THR A 112 -0.05 69.61 -70.20
C THR A 112 -1.38 70.05 -70.83
N THR A 113 -2.49 69.47 -70.40
CA THR A 113 -3.81 69.66 -71.05
C THR A 113 -4.74 70.59 -70.28
N GLY A 114 -4.52 70.84 -68.99
CA GLY A 114 -5.39 71.66 -68.14
C GLY A 114 -6.66 70.96 -67.65
N ALA A 115 -6.95 69.75 -68.12
CA ALA A 115 -8.12 68.99 -67.66
C ALA A 115 -7.91 68.45 -66.24
N ALA A 116 -8.93 68.55 -65.39
CA ALA A 116 -8.91 68.00 -64.04
C ALA A 116 -8.89 66.47 -64.09
N LEU A 117 -8.10 65.87 -63.20
CA LEU A 117 -8.11 64.42 -63.01
C LEU A 117 -9.36 63.98 -62.23
N THR A 118 -9.88 62.81 -62.59
CA THR A 118 -11.01 62.15 -61.92
C THR A 118 -10.61 60.73 -61.52
N GLY A 119 -11.34 60.13 -60.58
CA GLY A 119 -11.11 58.75 -60.13
C GLY A 119 -9.86 58.59 -59.26
N VAL A 120 -9.37 57.34 -59.16
CA VAL A 120 -8.16 56.99 -58.39
C VAL A 120 -6.92 57.40 -59.20
N ARG A 121 -6.00 58.16 -58.60
CA ARG A 121 -4.78 58.66 -59.26
C ARG A 121 -3.59 58.64 -58.31
N THR A 122 -2.44 58.21 -58.82
CA THR A 122 -1.16 58.33 -58.12
C THR A 122 -0.47 59.62 -58.56
N ILE A 123 -0.19 60.49 -57.61
CA ILE A 123 0.46 61.78 -57.84
C ILE A 123 1.64 61.87 -56.88
N SER A 124 2.85 61.97 -57.42
CA SER A 124 4.10 62.04 -56.65
C SER A 124 4.22 60.93 -55.60
N GLY A 125 3.89 59.69 -55.98
CA GLY A 125 3.99 58.51 -55.11
C GLY A 125 2.82 58.28 -54.16
N TYR A 126 1.85 59.21 -54.06
CA TYR A 126 0.68 59.06 -53.19
C TYR A 126 -0.61 58.87 -53.98
N THR A 127 -1.48 57.98 -53.50
CA THR A 127 -2.79 57.75 -54.09
C THR A 127 -3.80 58.79 -53.59
N TYR A 128 -4.53 59.40 -54.51
CA TYR A 128 -5.63 60.32 -54.26
C TYR A 128 -6.89 59.83 -55.00
N VAL A 129 -8.06 60.23 -54.50
CA VAL A 129 -9.34 59.94 -55.16
C VAL A 129 -10.05 61.24 -55.47
N PHE A 130 -10.37 61.45 -56.75
CA PHE A 130 -11.16 62.58 -57.23
C PHE A 130 -12.55 62.10 -57.64
N GLY A 131 -13.59 62.87 -57.34
CA GLY A 131 -14.96 62.54 -57.71
C GLY A 131 -15.11 62.40 -59.23
N ALA A 132 -15.82 61.36 -59.66
CA ALA A 132 -16.02 61.10 -61.09
C ALA A 132 -16.93 62.16 -61.75
N SER A 133 -17.90 62.69 -61.00
CA SER A 133 -18.86 63.68 -61.47
C SER A 133 -18.33 65.11 -61.42
N ASP A 134 -17.52 65.45 -60.42
CA ASP A 134 -17.15 66.82 -60.05
C ASP A 134 -15.64 67.10 -60.00
N ALA A 135 -14.78 66.09 -60.20
CA ALA A 135 -13.33 66.16 -60.10
C ALA A 135 -12.78 66.64 -58.74
N VAL A 136 -13.63 66.71 -57.70
CA VAL A 136 -13.22 67.20 -56.38
C VAL A 136 -12.43 66.11 -55.65
N MET A 137 -11.29 66.47 -55.08
CA MET A 137 -10.50 65.55 -54.26
C MET A 137 -11.27 65.16 -52.99
N LYS A 138 -11.44 63.87 -52.78
CA LYS A 138 -11.99 63.29 -51.55
C LYS A 138 -10.95 63.38 -50.42
N LYS A 139 -11.40 63.71 -49.22
CA LYS A 139 -10.59 63.78 -47.99
C LYS A 139 -11.46 63.51 -46.76
N SER A 140 -10.83 63.08 -45.67
CA SER A 140 -11.46 62.73 -44.39
C SER A 140 -12.66 61.78 -44.52
N CYS A 141 -12.61 60.82 -45.44
CA CYS A 141 -13.75 59.95 -45.72
C CYS A 141 -13.33 58.55 -46.16
N TYR A 142 -14.18 57.57 -45.84
CA TYR A 142 -14.14 56.25 -46.47
C TYR A 142 -14.72 56.33 -47.90
N TYR A 143 -14.07 55.68 -48.85
CA TYR A 143 -14.52 55.57 -50.24
C TYR A 143 -14.31 54.15 -50.76
N LYS A 144 -15.37 53.57 -51.34
CA LYS A 144 -15.33 52.31 -52.07
C LYS A 144 -15.78 52.54 -53.51
N ASN A 145 -14.98 52.13 -54.48
CA ASN A 145 -15.35 52.24 -55.89
C ASN A 145 -16.06 50.98 -56.41
N ALA A 146 -16.58 51.04 -57.64
CA ALA A 146 -17.25 49.91 -58.29
C ALA A 146 -16.36 48.68 -58.51
N ALA A 147 -15.04 48.89 -58.65
CA ALA A 147 -14.05 47.80 -58.76
C ALA A 147 -13.72 47.14 -57.41
N GLY A 148 -14.32 47.59 -56.30
CA GLY A 148 -14.12 47.03 -54.97
C GLY A 148 -12.90 47.57 -54.22
N LEU A 149 -12.15 48.53 -54.79
CA LEU A 149 -11.07 49.23 -54.10
C LEU A 149 -11.64 50.12 -53.00
N ARG A 150 -10.99 50.09 -51.84
CA ARG A 150 -11.40 50.73 -50.58
C ARG A 150 -10.29 51.65 -50.09
N PHE A 151 -10.65 52.87 -49.75
CA PHE A 151 -9.72 53.89 -49.29
C PHE A 151 -10.31 54.58 -48.07
N TYR A 152 -9.49 54.84 -47.06
CA TYR A 152 -9.72 55.96 -46.16
C TYR A 152 -8.83 57.11 -46.63
N LEU A 153 -9.44 58.24 -47.00
CA LEU A 153 -8.71 59.42 -47.45
C LEU A 153 -8.46 60.30 -46.23
N LEU A 154 -7.20 60.62 -45.95
CA LEU A 154 -6.78 61.48 -44.85
C LEU A 154 -7.25 62.93 -45.06
N SER A 155 -7.04 63.79 -44.06
CA SER A 155 -7.36 65.22 -44.14
C SER A 155 -6.67 65.94 -45.31
N ASN A 156 -5.47 65.49 -45.67
CA ASN A 156 -4.71 65.99 -46.83
C ASN A 156 -5.10 65.33 -48.17
N GLY A 157 -6.03 64.37 -48.17
CA GLY A 157 -6.53 63.65 -49.34
C GLY A 157 -5.74 62.42 -49.77
N ARG A 158 -4.61 62.13 -49.14
CA ARG A 158 -3.83 60.91 -49.42
C ARG A 158 -4.60 59.69 -48.92
N ALA A 159 -4.49 58.58 -49.64
CA ALA A 159 -4.95 57.29 -49.14
C ALA A 159 -4.13 56.86 -47.93
N ALA A 160 -4.82 56.44 -46.88
CA ALA A 160 -4.22 55.84 -45.70
C ALA A 160 -3.47 54.55 -46.04
N LYS A 161 -2.33 54.32 -45.36
CA LYS A 161 -1.58 53.07 -45.36
C LYS A 161 -1.40 52.64 -43.90
N GLY A 162 -1.72 51.38 -43.59
CA GLY A 162 -1.70 50.84 -42.23
C GLY A 162 -3.09 50.70 -41.60
N LEU A 163 -3.10 50.46 -40.29
CA LEU A 163 -4.33 50.30 -39.48
C LEU A 163 -4.99 51.66 -39.26
N TYR A 164 -6.27 51.77 -39.61
CA TYR A 164 -7.06 52.99 -39.42
C TYR A 164 -8.43 52.68 -38.83
N THR A 165 -8.82 53.49 -37.86
CA THR A 165 -10.17 53.55 -37.29
C THR A 165 -10.93 54.69 -37.94
N TYR A 166 -12.14 54.43 -38.42
CA TYR A 166 -12.97 55.42 -39.09
C TYR A 166 -14.45 55.20 -38.81
N THR A 167 -15.22 56.28 -38.82
CA THR A 167 -16.68 56.24 -38.64
C THR A 167 -17.37 56.44 -39.98
N THR A 168 -18.32 55.57 -40.31
CA THR A 168 -19.20 55.73 -41.47
C THR A 168 -20.58 55.21 -41.13
N GLY A 169 -21.63 55.95 -41.49
CA GLY A 169 -23.01 55.56 -41.14
C GLY A 169 -23.28 55.45 -39.64
N GLY A 170 -22.56 56.22 -38.81
CA GLY A 170 -22.69 56.21 -37.34
C GLY A 170 -22.00 55.05 -36.62
N ALA A 171 -21.37 54.12 -37.33
CA ALA A 171 -20.62 53.01 -36.76
C ALA A 171 -19.11 53.18 -36.97
N GLU A 172 -18.33 52.76 -35.98
CA GLU A 172 -16.87 52.73 -36.03
C GLU A 172 -16.36 51.42 -36.64
N TYR A 173 -15.33 51.52 -37.48
CA TYR A 173 -14.70 50.40 -38.16
C TYR A 173 -13.18 50.51 -38.09
N ILE A 174 -12.52 49.37 -37.98
CA ILE A 174 -11.07 49.24 -38.03
C ILE A 174 -10.70 48.45 -39.29
N SER A 175 -9.86 49.00 -40.16
CA SER A 175 -9.35 48.30 -41.36
C SER A 175 -7.86 48.56 -41.54
N TYR A 176 -7.15 47.62 -42.17
CA TYR A 176 -5.77 47.83 -42.59
C TYR A 176 -5.72 48.10 -44.09
N PHE A 177 -5.30 49.31 -44.46
CA PHE A 177 -5.19 49.75 -45.85
C PHE A 177 -3.77 49.58 -46.38
N ASN A 178 -3.61 49.01 -47.58
CA ASN A 178 -2.29 48.85 -48.19
C ASN A 178 -1.78 50.12 -48.91
N GLY A 179 -2.63 51.15 -49.02
CA GLY A 179 -2.33 52.44 -49.69
C GLY A 179 -2.65 52.49 -51.19
N ASP A 180 -2.85 51.34 -51.83
CA ASP A 180 -3.22 51.17 -53.24
C ASP A 180 -4.73 50.97 -53.47
N GLY A 181 -5.52 50.95 -52.39
CA GLY A 181 -6.95 50.68 -52.43
C GLY A 181 -7.31 49.23 -52.10
N THR A 182 -6.34 48.36 -51.89
CA THR A 182 -6.57 47.04 -51.29
C THR A 182 -6.51 47.14 -49.77
N VAL A 183 -7.21 46.22 -49.09
CA VAL A 183 -7.20 46.09 -47.63
C VAL A 183 -7.05 44.63 -47.25
N LYS A 184 -6.54 44.37 -46.05
CA LYS A 184 -6.46 43.02 -45.47
C LYS A 184 -7.86 42.41 -45.32
N VAL A 185 -8.02 41.14 -45.71
CA VAL A 185 -9.30 40.41 -45.67
C VAL A 185 -9.09 38.93 -45.36
N SER A 186 -10.00 38.35 -44.59
CA SER A 186 -10.04 36.93 -44.24
C SER A 186 -8.70 36.36 -43.72
N GLU A 187 -7.93 37.17 -43.00
CA GLU A 187 -6.57 36.79 -42.59
C GLU A 187 -6.26 37.24 -41.16
N LEU A 188 -5.39 36.46 -40.52
CA LEU A 188 -4.75 36.79 -39.26
C LEU A 188 -3.50 37.62 -39.55
N TRP A 189 -3.46 38.84 -39.01
CA TRP A 189 -2.36 39.77 -39.20
C TRP A 189 -1.64 40.01 -37.88
N LYS A 190 -0.38 39.61 -37.80
CA LYS A 190 0.54 39.98 -36.73
C LYS A 190 1.13 41.34 -37.08
N MET A 191 0.67 42.39 -36.41
CA MET A 191 1.21 43.74 -36.61
C MET A 191 2.57 43.88 -35.93
N ASP A 192 2.66 43.38 -34.70
CA ASP A 192 3.88 43.29 -33.89
C ASP A 192 3.75 42.11 -32.90
N ASP A 193 4.66 42.00 -31.92
CA ASP A 193 4.66 40.90 -30.95
C ASP A 193 3.49 40.93 -29.96
N GLU A 194 2.86 42.08 -29.75
CA GLU A 194 1.74 42.27 -28.81
C GLU A 194 0.39 42.41 -29.51
N LYS A 195 0.37 42.90 -30.76
CA LYS A 195 -0.85 43.27 -31.46
C LYS A 195 -1.10 42.40 -32.68
N TRP A 196 -2.13 41.58 -32.55
CA TRP A 196 -2.66 40.73 -33.61
C TRP A 196 -4.08 41.16 -33.93
N TYR A 197 -4.46 41.12 -35.21
CA TYR A 197 -5.80 41.43 -35.69
C TYR A 197 -6.28 40.32 -36.60
N TYR A 198 -7.59 40.08 -36.63
CA TYR A 198 -8.20 39.27 -37.68
C TYR A 198 -9.10 40.14 -38.53
N PHE A 199 -8.81 40.25 -39.82
CA PHE A 199 -9.66 41.00 -40.75
C PHE A 199 -10.69 40.05 -41.36
N LYS A 200 -11.97 40.41 -41.25
CA LYS A 200 -13.09 39.64 -41.82
C LYS A 200 -13.11 39.79 -43.35
N SER A 201 -13.94 39.01 -44.02
CA SER A 201 -14.11 39.08 -45.49
C SER A 201 -14.53 40.46 -46.00
N ASN A 202 -15.23 41.23 -45.17
CA ASN A 202 -15.60 42.62 -45.46
C ASN A 202 -14.47 43.65 -45.23
N GLY A 203 -13.27 43.22 -44.82
CA GLY A 203 -12.09 44.05 -44.56
C GLY A 203 -12.09 44.82 -43.25
N ASN A 204 -13.07 44.58 -42.38
CA ASN A 204 -13.10 45.15 -41.04
C ASN A 204 -12.50 44.15 -40.05
N ALA A 205 -11.77 44.64 -39.05
CA ALA A 205 -11.27 43.81 -37.96
C ALA A 205 -12.44 43.17 -37.19
N ALA A 206 -12.22 41.95 -36.69
CA ALA A 206 -13.06 41.38 -35.65
C ALA A 206 -12.86 42.18 -34.35
N VAL A 207 -13.95 42.45 -33.64
CA VAL A 207 -13.95 43.24 -32.40
C VAL A 207 -14.90 42.62 -31.39
N GLY A 208 -14.60 42.77 -30.11
CA GLY A 208 -15.58 42.61 -29.02
C GLY A 208 -16.16 41.20 -28.85
N GLY A 209 -15.34 40.16 -28.90
CA GLY A 209 -15.77 38.83 -28.47
C GLY A 209 -15.11 37.66 -29.19
N ARG A 210 -15.63 36.47 -28.87
CA ARG A 210 -15.21 35.21 -29.46
C ARG A 210 -15.84 35.02 -30.84
N PHE A 211 -15.04 34.58 -31.81
CA PHE A 211 -15.52 34.17 -33.12
C PHE A 211 -14.76 32.93 -33.61
N LYS A 212 -15.34 32.26 -34.61
CA LYS A 212 -14.73 31.10 -35.26
C LYS A 212 -14.40 31.46 -36.71
N THR A 213 -13.19 31.19 -37.14
CA THR A 213 -12.74 31.41 -38.51
C THR A 213 -13.20 30.28 -39.42
N ALA A 214 -13.09 30.48 -40.74
CA ALA A 214 -13.49 29.48 -41.73
C ALA A 214 -12.70 28.17 -41.62
N ASP A 215 -11.42 28.24 -41.23
CA ASP A 215 -10.56 27.07 -40.95
C ASP A 215 -10.80 26.46 -39.55
N GLY A 216 -11.83 26.95 -38.84
CA GLY A 216 -12.31 26.37 -37.59
C GLY A 216 -11.56 26.80 -36.32
N LYS A 217 -10.60 27.72 -36.41
CA LYS A 217 -9.92 28.28 -35.23
C LYS A 217 -10.89 29.16 -34.44
N VAL A 218 -10.83 29.07 -33.12
CA VAL A 218 -11.56 29.95 -32.22
C VAL A 218 -10.62 31.06 -31.76
N LEU A 219 -10.97 32.31 -32.01
CA LEU A 219 -10.21 33.49 -31.58
C LEU A 219 -11.07 34.38 -30.70
N TYR A 220 -10.42 35.30 -29.98
CA TYR A 220 -11.10 36.27 -29.14
C TYR A 220 -10.53 37.67 -29.40
N ALA A 221 -11.38 38.58 -29.89
CA ALA A 221 -11.02 39.97 -30.13
C ALA A 221 -11.46 40.85 -28.95
N ASN A 222 -10.55 41.73 -28.51
CA ASN A 222 -10.85 42.83 -27.62
C ASN A 222 -11.70 43.90 -28.34
N ALA A 223 -12.22 44.87 -27.59
CA ALA A 223 -13.03 45.95 -28.15
C ALA A 223 -12.25 46.80 -29.17
N ASP A 224 -10.94 46.96 -28.98
CA ASP A 224 -10.02 47.68 -29.87
C ASP A 224 -9.57 46.85 -31.10
N GLY A 225 -10.09 45.62 -31.25
CA GLY A 225 -9.78 44.70 -32.33
C GLY A 225 -8.50 43.87 -32.15
N THR A 226 -7.70 44.13 -31.11
CA THR A 226 -6.55 43.28 -30.79
C THR A 226 -7.01 41.89 -30.35
N LEU A 227 -6.26 40.85 -30.70
CA LEU A 227 -6.57 39.48 -30.34
C LEU A 227 -5.87 39.07 -29.05
N ILE A 228 -6.58 38.32 -28.22
CA ILE A 228 -5.96 37.60 -27.10
C ILE A 228 -5.09 36.50 -27.68
N HIS A 229 -3.79 36.55 -27.42
CA HIS A 229 -2.83 35.82 -28.23
C HIS A 229 -1.84 34.94 -27.46
N LYS A 230 -2.00 34.69 -26.16
CA LYS A 230 -1.09 33.79 -25.42
C LYS A 230 -1.64 33.33 -24.07
N GLY A 231 -1.39 32.05 -23.76
CA GLY A 231 -1.43 31.49 -22.43
C GLY A 231 -2.84 31.37 -21.82
N TRP A 232 -2.86 31.09 -20.52
CA TRP A 232 -4.07 30.98 -19.73
C TRP A 232 -4.76 32.34 -19.61
N THR A 233 -6.02 32.42 -20.04
CA THR A 233 -6.82 33.65 -19.96
C THR A 233 -8.21 33.32 -19.44
N THR A 234 -8.73 34.15 -18.53
CA THR A 234 -10.10 34.04 -18.03
C THR A 234 -10.96 35.14 -18.63
N ILE A 235 -12.06 34.77 -19.28
CA ILE A 235 -12.96 35.71 -19.93
C ILE A 235 -14.40 35.36 -19.55
N GLY A 236 -15.12 36.28 -18.91
CA GLY A 236 -16.49 36.04 -18.44
C GLY A 236 -16.61 34.81 -17.53
N GLY A 237 -15.62 34.61 -16.64
CA GLY A 237 -15.56 33.45 -15.72
C GLY A 237 -15.11 32.12 -16.36
N LYS A 238 -14.92 32.07 -17.68
CA LYS A 238 -14.48 30.87 -18.41
C LYS A 238 -12.99 30.93 -18.67
N LYS A 239 -12.30 29.81 -18.47
CA LYS A 239 -10.84 29.70 -18.73
C LYS A 239 -10.59 29.17 -20.14
N TYR A 240 -9.61 29.77 -20.79
CA TYR A 240 -9.12 29.44 -22.13
C TYR A 240 -7.60 29.32 -22.08
N TYR A 241 -7.01 28.65 -23.07
CA TYR A 241 -5.58 28.72 -23.33
C TYR A 241 -5.34 29.13 -24.77
N PHE A 242 -4.71 30.28 -24.99
CA PHE A 242 -4.46 30.82 -26.33
C PHE A 242 -3.04 30.51 -26.81
N SER A 243 -2.93 30.12 -28.08
CA SER A 243 -1.67 29.84 -28.73
C SER A 243 -0.87 31.12 -28.99
N LYS A 244 0.37 31.17 -28.51
CA LYS A 244 1.32 32.27 -28.77
C LYS A 244 1.67 32.45 -30.26
N ASN A 245 1.45 31.42 -31.08
CA ASN A 245 1.88 31.40 -32.48
C ASN A 245 0.81 31.87 -33.47
N ASN A 246 -0.47 31.84 -33.08
CA ASN A 246 -1.57 32.11 -34.01
C ASN A 246 -2.87 32.60 -33.33
N SER A 247 -2.81 33.02 -32.07
CA SER A 247 -3.93 33.55 -31.30
C SER A 247 -5.18 32.65 -31.17
N SER A 248 -5.11 31.39 -31.61
CA SER A 248 -6.26 30.49 -31.49
C SER A 248 -6.34 29.90 -30.08
N ALA A 249 -7.55 29.83 -29.53
CA ALA A 249 -7.84 29.05 -28.35
C ALA A 249 -7.61 27.56 -28.62
N PHE A 250 -7.03 26.86 -27.65
CA PHE A 250 -6.88 25.41 -27.67
C PHE A 250 -8.26 24.75 -27.60
N LEU A 251 -8.41 23.66 -28.37
CA LEU A 251 -9.62 22.83 -28.45
C LEU A 251 -9.24 21.37 -28.20
N GLY A 252 -10.16 20.60 -27.63
CA GLY A 252 -9.98 19.18 -27.36
C GLY A 252 -8.95 18.91 -26.25
N ILE A 253 -8.38 17.70 -26.25
CA ILE A 253 -7.37 17.29 -25.28
C ILE A 253 -6.02 17.90 -25.66
N LYS A 254 -5.38 18.59 -24.71
CA LYS A 254 -4.08 19.25 -24.89
C LYS A 254 -3.19 19.11 -23.67
N THR A 255 -1.90 18.86 -23.92
CA THR A 255 -0.88 18.85 -22.88
C THR A 255 -0.22 20.23 -22.79
N ILE A 256 -0.26 20.84 -21.61
CA ILE A 256 0.31 22.16 -21.33
C ILE A 256 1.21 22.01 -20.11
N SER A 257 2.51 22.28 -20.29
CA SER A 257 3.53 22.17 -19.23
C SER A 257 3.49 20.82 -18.49
N GLY A 258 3.36 19.72 -19.23
CA GLY A 258 3.35 18.35 -18.69
C GLY A 258 2.00 17.87 -18.13
N TYR A 259 0.95 18.69 -18.14
CA TYR A 259 -0.38 18.30 -17.67
C TYR A 259 -1.39 18.26 -18.82
N THR A 260 -2.23 17.23 -18.84
CA THR A 260 -3.30 17.07 -19.82
C THR A 260 -4.57 17.82 -19.37
N TYR A 261 -5.17 18.60 -20.28
CA TYR A 261 -6.40 19.37 -20.09
C TYR A 261 -7.38 19.09 -21.23
N TYR A 262 -8.67 19.35 -21.01
CA TYR A 262 -9.68 19.30 -22.06
C TYR A 262 -10.41 20.63 -22.21
N PHE A 263 -10.43 21.12 -23.45
CA PHE A 263 -11.16 22.32 -23.85
C PHE A 263 -12.33 21.91 -24.75
N ASP A 264 -13.52 22.44 -24.49
CA ASP A 264 -14.70 22.15 -25.30
C ASP A 264 -14.56 22.71 -26.73
N LYS A 265 -15.58 22.48 -27.57
CA LYS A 265 -15.63 23.02 -28.95
C LYS A 265 -15.58 24.55 -29.04
N ASN A 266 -15.72 25.25 -27.91
CA ASN A 266 -15.65 26.70 -27.80
C ASN A 266 -14.33 27.19 -27.20
N GLY A 267 -13.41 26.29 -26.83
CA GLY A 267 -12.14 26.59 -26.19
C GLY A 267 -12.21 26.77 -24.68
N VAL A 268 -13.34 26.45 -24.06
CA VAL A 268 -13.54 26.57 -22.62
C VAL A 268 -12.99 25.35 -21.92
N LEU A 269 -12.06 25.56 -20.98
CA LEU A 269 -11.53 24.50 -20.11
C LEU A 269 -12.67 23.83 -19.35
N GLN A 270 -12.72 22.50 -19.43
CA GLN A 270 -13.65 21.70 -18.64
C GLN A 270 -12.99 21.20 -17.36
N THR A 271 -13.77 21.17 -16.28
CA THR A 271 -13.37 20.69 -14.95
C THR A 271 -14.46 19.78 -14.41
N ASP A 272 -14.10 18.91 -13.46
CA ASP A 272 -14.99 17.93 -12.83
C ASP A 272 -15.79 17.09 -13.85
N LEU A 273 -15.13 16.72 -14.95
CA LEU A 273 -15.76 16.10 -16.11
C LEU A 273 -15.17 14.72 -16.37
N TYR A 274 -16.02 13.71 -16.38
CA TYR A 274 -15.73 12.44 -17.05
C TYR A 274 -15.95 12.60 -18.56
N TYR A 275 -14.92 12.31 -19.35
CA TYR A 275 -14.94 12.46 -20.79
C TYR A 275 -14.46 11.19 -21.47
N GLN A 276 -15.20 10.76 -22.49
CA GLN A 276 -14.83 9.65 -23.35
C GLN A 276 -14.71 10.18 -24.78
N THR A 277 -13.56 9.95 -25.40
CA THR A 277 -13.29 10.28 -26.80
C THR A 277 -13.98 9.29 -27.75
N ASP A 278 -14.06 9.63 -29.03
CA ASP A 278 -14.71 8.80 -30.05
C ASP A 278 -13.98 7.46 -30.28
N ASP A 279 -12.66 7.43 -30.06
CA ASP A 279 -11.83 6.21 -30.08
C ASP A 279 -11.91 5.40 -28.77
N GLY A 280 -12.72 5.84 -27.81
CA GLY A 280 -13.04 5.10 -26.59
C GLY A 280 -12.08 5.32 -25.42
N LEU A 281 -11.09 6.22 -25.55
CA LEU A 281 -10.25 6.62 -24.41
C LEU A 281 -11.06 7.41 -23.39
N GLN A 282 -10.83 7.14 -22.11
CA GLN A 282 -11.62 7.68 -21.01
C GLN A 282 -10.72 8.45 -20.05
N TYR A 283 -11.15 9.65 -19.69
CA TYR A 283 -10.45 10.60 -18.83
C TYR A 283 -11.38 11.11 -17.74
N TYR A 284 -10.81 11.52 -16.62
CA TYR A 284 -11.47 12.37 -15.66
C TYR A 284 -10.67 13.66 -15.46
N PHE A 285 -11.25 14.82 -15.77
CA PHE A 285 -10.65 16.12 -15.53
C PHE A 285 -11.09 16.63 -14.17
N LYS A 286 -10.12 16.83 -13.27
CA LYS A 286 -10.34 17.26 -11.88
C LYS A 286 -10.84 18.70 -11.82
N SER A 287 -11.19 19.19 -10.64
CA SER A 287 -11.62 20.57 -10.39
C SER A 287 -10.58 21.63 -10.80
N ASN A 288 -9.29 21.28 -10.82
CA ASN A 288 -8.23 22.14 -11.33
C ASN A 288 -8.01 22.06 -12.86
N GLY A 289 -8.85 21.30 -13.56
CA GLY A 289 -8.84 21.10 -15.01
C GLY A 289 -7.82 20.07 -15.52
N ARG A 290 -6.94 19.56 -14.66
CA ARG A 290 -5.96 18.54 -15.04
C ARG A 290 -6.63 17.17 -15.10
N ALA A 291 -6.23 16.34 -16.07
CA ALA A 291 -6.56 14.93 -16.06
C ALA A 291 -6.08 14.26 -14.75
N ALA A 292 -6.87 13.34 -14.23
CA ALA A 292 -6.49 12.49 -13.13
C ALA A 292 -5.34 11.56 -13.55
N VAL A 293 -4.46 11.28 -12.59
CA VAL A 293 -3.36 10.30 -12.68
C VAL A 293 -3.37 9.57 -11.34
N GLY A 294 -3.15 8.26 -11.35
CA GLY A 294 -3.33 7.41 -10.17
C GLY A 294 -4.81 7.21 -9.84
N ALA A 295 -5.11 6.91 -8.58
CA ALA A 295 -6.49 6.70 -8.13
C ALA A 295 -7.27 8.02 -8.05
N ALA A 296 -8.51 8.04 -8.57
CA ALA A 296 -9.41 9.17 -8.41
C ALA A 296 -10.86 8.72 -8.20
N THR A 297 -11.56 9.47 -7.35
CA THR A 297 -13.00 9.30 -7.07
C THR A 297 -13.78 10.41 -7.79
N TYR A 298 -14.81 10.03 -8.54
CA TYR A 298 -15.61 10.99 -9.31
C TYR A 298 -17.01 10.44 -9.60
N LYS A 299 -17.90 11.31 -10.09
CA LYS A 299 -19.21 10.89 -10.60
C LYS A 299 -19.11 10.52 -12.07
N ASN A 300 -19.50 9.29 -12.41
CA ASN A 300 -19.55 8.86 -13.80
C ASN A 300 -20.73 9.51 -14.55
N LYS A 301 -20.92 9.14 -15.83
CA LYS A 301 -22.01 9.66 -16.67
C LYS A 301 -23.42 9.42 -16.10
N ALA A 302 -23.60 8.37 -15.29
CA ALA A 302 -24.87 8.06 -14.62
C ALA A 302 -25.05 8.82 -13.29
N GLY A 303 -24.07 9.63 -12.86
CA GLY A 303 -24.08 10.35 -11.59
C GLY A 303 -23.65 9.51 -10.38
N THR A 304 -23.28 8.24 -10.60
CA THR A 304 -22.79 7.34 -9.55
C THR A 304 -21.35 7.69 -9.19
N THR A 305 -21.06 7.79 -7.89
CA THR A 305 -19.69 7.91 -7.39
C THR A 305 -18.94 6.61 -7.63
N VAL A 306 -17.83 6.68 -8.34
CA VAL A 306 -16.96 5.55 -8.68
C VAL A 306 -15.51 5.90 -8.39
N ILE A 307 -14.68 4.86 -8.27
CA ILE A 307 -13.24 4.97 -8.13
C ILE A 307 -12.60 4.31 -9.35
N SER A 308 -11.66 4.99 -9.99
CA SER A 308 -10.87 4.44 -11.09
C SER A 308 -9.41 4.81 -10.94
N PHE A 309 -8.57 4.15 -11.72
CA PHE A 309 -7.14 4.41 -11.75
C PHE A 309 -6.76 4.92 -13.14
N PHE A 310 -5.89 5.93 -13.20
CA PHE A 310 -5.52 6.60 -14.45
C PHE A 310 -4.00 6.55 -14.68
N ASN A 311 -3.59 6.24 -15.91
CA ASN A 311 -2.22 6.25 -16.38
C ASN A 311 -1.59 7.65 -16.31
N GLY A 312 -0.27 7.74 -16.51
CA GLY A 312 0.46 9.02 -16.53
C GLY A 312 -0.01 10.01 -17.62
N ASP A 313 -0.61 9.51 -18.71
CA ASP A 313 -1.21 10.31 -19.76
C ASP A 313 -2.65 10.78 -19.44
N GLY A 314 -3.24 10.26 -18.37
CA GLY A 314 -4.58 10.55 -17.88
C GLY A 314 -5.67 9.58 -18.36
N THR A 315 -5.32 8.55 -19.13
CA THR A 315 -6.28 7.53 -19.57
C THR A 315 -6.59 6.53 -18.47
N ILE A 316 -7.82 6.02 -18.43
CA ILE A 316 -8.22 5.01 -17.42
C ILE A 316 -7.49 3.66 -17.62
N ILE A 317 -7.12 3.01 -16.52
CA ILE A 317 -6.69 1.62 -16.48
C ILE A 317 -7.92 0.72 -16.29
N LYS A 318 -7.99 -0.35 -17.08
CA LYS A 318 -9.00 -1.40 -16.97
C LYS A 318 -8.29 -2.70 -16.64
N GLU A 319 -8.92 -3.52 -15.80
CA GLU A 319 -8.46 -4.86 -15.42
C GLU A 319 -7.05 -4.93 -14.82
N GLY A 320 -6.99 -5.19 -13.51
CA GLY A 320 -5.74 -5.47 -12.81
C GLY A 320 -5.49 -4.54 -11.64
N PHE A 321 -4.28 -4.57 -11.13
CA PHE A 321 -3.88 -3.80 -9.96
C PHE A 321 -3.30 -2.44 -10.34
N GLY A 322 -3.70 -1.42 -9.60
CA GLY A 322 -3.08 -0.09 -9.64
C GLY A 322 -2.69 0.34 -8.23
N GLU A 323 -1.52 0.95 -8.08
CA GLU A 323 -1.03 1.43 -6.80
C GLU A 323 -0.71 2.92 -6.85
N SER A 324 -1.28 3.69 -5.91
CA SER A 324 -1.08 5.13 -5.76
C SER A 324 -0.95 5.44 -4.29
N ASP A 325 0.05 6.25 -3.91
CA ASP A 325 0.28 6.69 -2.53
C ASP A 325 0.34 5.53 -1.51
N GLY A 326 0.94 4.40 -1.89
CA GLY A 326 1.04 3.20 -1.06
C GLY A 326 -0.27 2.45 -0.84
N LYS A 327 -1.32 2.77 -1.62
CA LYS A 327 -2.62 2.10 -1.59
C LYS A 327 -2.83 1.31 -2.86
N LEU A 328 -3.18 0.04 -2.69
CA LEU A 328 -3.45 -0.90 -3.78
C LEU A 328 -4.94 -0.92 -4.11
N TYR A 329 -5.27 -0.92 -5.39
CA TYR A 329 -6.63 -0.99 -5.91
C TYR A 329 -6.71 -2.10 -6.95
N TYR A 330 -7.84 -2.81 -7.02
CA TYR A 330 -8.13 -3.74 -8.10
C TYR A 330 -9.22 -3.17 -9.01
N LEU A 331 -8.89 -2.97 -10.28
CA LEU A 331 -9.78 -2.42 -11.31
C LEU A 331 -10.45 -3.58 -12.05
N LYS A 332 -11.78 -3.51 -12.16
CA LYS A 332 -12.59 -4.47 -12.91
C LYS A 332 -12.54 -4.18 -14.43
N ALA A 333 -13.14 -5.06 -15.23
CA ALA A 333 -13.35 -4.87 -16.67
C ALA A 333 -13.97 -3.52 -17.04
N SER A 334 -14.85 -3.00 -16.17
CA SER A 334 -15.50 -1.71 -16.34
C SER A 334 -14.57 -0.50 -16.17
N GLY A 335 -13.34 -0.69 -15.67
CA GLY A 335 -12.43 0.38 -15.26
C GLY A 335 -12.73 0.96 -13.86
N TYR A 336 -13.70 0.40 -13.15
CA TYR A 336 -14.01 0.80 -11.78
C TYR A 336 -13.34 -0.14 -10.78
N ALA A 337 -12.86 0.41 -9.67
CA ALA A 337 -12.30 -0.38 -8.59
C ALA A 337 -13.36 -1.32 -7.98
N ALA A 338 -12.92 -2.47 -7.50
CA ALA A 338 -13.68 -3.24 -6.52
C ALA A 338 -13.80 -2.40 -5.24
N THR A 339 -14.97 -2.43 -4.61
CA THR A 339 -15.26 -1.65 -3.39
C THR A 339 -16.17 -2.46 -2.49
N ASP A 340 -15.98 -2.34 -1.18
CA ASP A 340 -16.83 -2.91 -0.13
C ASP A 340 -17.18 -4.39 -0.38
N SER A 341 -16.17 -5.18 -0.77
CA SER A 341 -16.39 -6.56 -1.21
C SER A 341 -15.16 -7.45 -1.08
N LEU A 342 -15.44 -8.71 -0.73
CA LEU A 342 -14.51 -9.83 -0.89
C LEU A 342 -14.75 -10.45 -2.26
N PHE A 343 -13.70 -10.57 -3.08
CA PHE A 343 -13.80 -11.15 -4.42
C PHE A 343 -12.63 -12.10 -4.70
N LYS A 344 -12.86 -13.07 -5.59
CA LYS A 344 -11.86 -14.03 -6.03
C LYS A 344 -11.34 -13.64 -7.41
N LEU A 345 -10.03 -13.59 -7.58
CA LEU A 345 -9.43 -13.39 -8.90
C LEU A 345 -9.27 -14.74 -9.62
N PRO A 346 -9.78 -14.90 -10.85
CA PRO A 346 -9.59 -16.13 -11.62
C PRO A 346 -8.13 -16.40 -11.97
N ALA A 347 -7.31 -15.36 -12.14
CA ALA A 347 -5.93 -15.46 -12.60
C ALA A 347 -5.01 -16.22 -11.62
N ASP A 348 -5.18 -16.00 -10.32
CA ASP A 348 -4.40 -16.67 -9.26
C ASP A 348 -5.24 -17.58 -8.35
N GLY A 349 -6.57 -17.55 -8.50
CA GLY A 349 -7.50 -18.29 -7.67
C GLY A 349 -7.59 -17.80 -6.22
N LYS A 350 -7.06 -16.61 -5.89
CA LYS A 350 -7.00 -16.09 -4.52
C LYS A 350 -8.10 -15.06 -4.26
N TYR A 351 -8.39 -14.85 -2.97
CA TYR A 351 -9.37 -13.87 -2.51
C TYR A 351 -8.70 -12.58 -2.09
N TYR A 352 -9.38 -11.46 -2.33
CA TYR A 352 -8.96 -10.11 -1.98
C TYR A 352 -10.14 -9.36 -1.37
N LEU A 353 -9.86 -8.51 -0.39
CA LEU A 353 -10.88 -7.68 0.26
C LEU A 353 -10.65 -6.21 -0.08
N ALA A 354 -11.60 -5.59 -0.77
CA ALA A 354 -11.63 -4.16 -1.00
C ALA A 354 -12.49 -3.43 0.04
N GLY A 355 -11.95 -2.36 0.63
CA GLY A 355 -12.70 -1.44 1.47
C GLY A 355 -13.69 -0.58 0.67
N LYS A 356 -14.48 0.24 1.37
CA LYS A 356 -15.44 1.19 0.75
C LYS A 356 -14.76 2.24 -0.13
N ASP A 357 -13.53 2.58 0.22
CA ASP A 357 -12.65 3.46 -0.55
C ASP A 357 -11.89 2.74 -1.67
N GLY A 358 -12.20 1.46 -1.91
CA GLY A 358 -11.59 0.64 -2.95
C GLY A 358 -10.19 0.12 -2.64
N VAL A 359 -9.64 0.44 -1.47
CA VAL A 359 -8.30 0.00 -1.07
C VAL A 359 -8.33 -1.49 -0.73
N ILE A 360 -7.42 -2.25 -1.34
CA ILE A 360 -7.20 -3.66 -1.06
C ILE A 360 -6.51 -3.80 0.30
N SER A 361 -7.09 -4.63 1.16
CA SER A 361 -6.59 -4.91 2.50
C SER A 361 -5.20 -5.55 2.44
N ARG A 362 -4.22 -4.97 3.13
CA ARG A 362 -2.85 -5.49 3.29
C ARG A 362 -2.43 -5.52 4.77
N ASP A 363 -3.41 -5.71 5.65
CA ASP A 363 -3.26 -5.52 7.11
C ASP A 363 -2.95 -6.83 7.87
N GLY A 364 -2.73 -7.96 7.19
CA GLY A 364 -2.60 -9.26 7.84
C GLY A 364 -3.94 -9.83 8.31
N LEU A 365 -4.04 -10.22 9.59
CA LEU A 365 -5.24 -10.83 10.16
C LEU A 365 -6.42 -9.85 10.17
N LYS A 366 -7.55 -10.27 9.58
CA LYS A 366 -8.73 -9.42 9.45
C LYS A 366 -10.03 -10.21 9.51
N TRP A 367 -10.95 -9.72 10.33
CA TRP A 367 -12.32 -10.23 10.39
C TRP A 367 -13.18 -9.57 9.32
N TYR A 368 -13.92 -10.38 8.58
CA TYR A 368 -14.90 -9.93 7.59
C TYR A 368 -16.08 -10.90 7.59
N ASN A 369 -17.30 -10.39 7.82
CA ASN A 369 -18.52 -11.18 7.92
C ASN A 369 -18.40 -12.42 8.84
N SER A 370 -17.87 -12.21 10.05
CA SER A 370 -17.65 -13.26 11.07
C SER A 370 -16.63 -14.34 10.70
N GLU A 371 -15.90 -14.17 9.60
CA GLU A 371 -14.81 -15.05 9.19
C GLU A 371 -13.47 -14.34 9.32
N LEU A 372 -12.44 -15.09 9.72
CA LEU A 372 -11.08 -14.58 9.86
C LEU A 372 -10.28 -14.93 8.61
N TYR A 373 -9.60 -13.93 8.06
CA TYR A 373 -8.68 -14.06 6.94
C TYR A 373 -7.30 -13.55 7.35
N TYR A 374 -6.27 -13.95 6.62
CA TYR A 374 -4.99 -13.23 6.62
C TYR A 374 -4.74 -12.70 5.21
N PHE A 375 -4.72 -11.38 5.03
CA PHE A 375 -4.35 -10.75 3.76
C PHE A 375 -2.86 -10.41 3.77
N ASP A 376 -2.14 -10.93 2.78
CA ASP A 376 -0.71 -10.71 2.62
C ASP A 376 -0.37 -9.21 2.59
N THR A 377 0.65 -8.82 3.35
CA THR A 377 0.95 -7.41 3.61
C THR A 377 1.59 -6.70 2.42
N VAL A 378 1.97 -7.45 1.37
CA VAL A 378 2.54 -6.90 0.14
C VAL A 378 1.51 -6.96 -0.99
N THR A 379 0.96 -8.16 -1.23
CA THR A 379 0.08 -8.45 -2.37
C THR A 379 -1.40 -8.22 -2.07
N GLY A 380 -1.81 -8.27 -0.80
CA GLY A 380 -3.22 -8.21 -0.39
C GLY A 380 -4.00 -9.50 -0.61
N ALA A 381 -3.35 -10.56 -1.09
CA ALA A 381 -4.01 -11.84 -1.32
C ALA A 381 -4.27 -12.58 0.00
N ALA A 382 -5.46 -13.16 0.15
CA ALA A 382 -5.78 -14.03 1.27
C ALA A 382 -4.88 -15.27 1.28
N SER A 383 -4.27 -15.56 2.43
CA SER A 383 -3.44 -16.75 2.61
C SER A 383 -4.26 -18.03 2.63
N VAL A 384 -3.63 -19.11 2.19
CA VAL A 384 -4.16 -20.49 2.22
C VAL A 384 -3.14 -21.39 2.91
N GLY A 385 -3.60 -22.46 3.54
CA GLY A 385 -2.75 -23.39 4.30
C GLY A 385 -2.21 -22.77 5.59
N ILE A 386 -1.02 -23.21 6.01
CA ILE A 386 -0.42 -22.82 7.29
C ILE A 386 0.21 -21.42 7.19
N LYS A 387 -0.12 -20.54 8.11
CA LYS A 387 0.51 -19.23 8.27
C LYS A 387 0.94 -19.00 9.72
N SER A 388 2.17 -18.55 9.91
CA SER A 388 2.61 -18.01 11.19
C SER A 388 2.49 -16.50 11.22
N VAL A 389 1.97 -15.98 12.32
CA VAL A 389 1.82 -14.54 12.60
C VAL A 389 2.27 -14.31 14.03
N ASN A 390 3.35 -13.55 14.23
CA ASN A 390 3.90 -13.24 15.56
C ASN A 390 4.16 -14.47 16.47
N GLY A 391 4.54 -15.61 15.88
CA GLY A 391 4.79 -16.86 16.60
C GLY A 391 3.57 -17.76 16.81
N ASP A 392 2.36 -17.23 16.61
CA ASP A 392 1.13 -18.02 16.56
C ASP A 392 0.96 -18.63 15.16
N TYR A 393 0.25 -19.76 15.10
CA TYR A 393 0.01 -20.49 13.86
C TYR A 393 -1.49 -20.61 13.59
N TYR A 394 -1.85 -20.40 12.33
CA TYR A 394 -3.21 -20.47 11.81
C TYR A 394 -3.22 -21.38 10.59
N VAL A 395 -4.38 -21.99 10.31
CA VAL A 395 -4.59 -22.81 9.11
C VAL A 395 -5.78 -22.24 8.34
N PHE A 396 -5.54 -21.85 7.09
CA PHE A 396 -6.53 -21.24 6.21
C PHE A 396 -6.99 -22.21 5.12
N GLY A 397 -8.29 -22.28 4.87
CA GLY A 397 -8.88 -23.06 3.79
C GLY A 397 -8.55 -22.50 2.39
N LYS A 398 -8.93 -23.24 1.34
CA LYS A 398 -8.77 -22.79 -0.06
C LYS A 398 -9.60 -21.54 -0.41
N ASP A 399 -10.60 -21.24 0.41
CA ASP A 399 -11.41 -20.00 0.33
C ASP A 399 -10.81 -18.85 1.16
N GLY A 400 -9.62 -19.05 1.75
CA GLY A 400 -8.90 -18.06 2.55
C GLY A 400 -9.39 -17.90 3.98
N LYS A 401 -10.42 -18.64 4.40
CA LYS A 401 -10.98 -18.56 5.76
C LYS A 401 -10.16 -19.36 6.75
N ALA A 402 -9.94 -18.82 7.94
CA ALA A 402 -9.28 -19.53 9.02
C ALA A 402 -10.20 -20.65 9.54
N TYR A 403 -9.65 -21.86 9.69
CA TYR A 403 -10.29 -22.88 10.50
C TYR A 403 -10.24 -22.49 11.99
N ARG A 404 -11.35 -22.65 12.70
CA ARG A 404 -11.49 -22.32 14.13
C ARG A 404 -12.24 -23.43 14.85
N ASN A 405 -12.04 -23.55 16.17
CA ASN A 405 -12.72 -24.52 17.06
C ASN A 405 -12.71 -25.97 16.55
N GLN A 406 -11.58 -26.42 15.99
CA GLN A 406 -11.48 -27.75 15.39
C GLN A 406 -10.04 -28.22 15.27
N VAL A 407 -9.88 -29.51 15.00
CA VAL A 407 -8.59 -30.10 14.66
C VAL A 407 -8.42 -30.09 13.13
N ARG A 408 -7.24 -29.70 12.66
CA ARG A 408 -6.87 -29.74 11.24
C ARG A 408 -5.52 -30.40 11.04
N HIS A 409 -5.43 -31.18 9.96
CA HIS A 409 -4.19 -31.78 9.48
C HIS A 409 -3.81 -31.14 8.15
N GLU A 410 -2.54 -30.81 7.99
CA GLU A 410 -2.00 -30.28 6.74
C GLU A 410 -0.63 -30.96 6.51
N GLY A 411 -0.61 -31.94 5.61
CA GLY A 411 0.52 -32.87 5.50
C GLY A 411 0.75 -33.64 6.80
N GLU A 412 1.98 -33.63 7.31
CA GLU A 412 2.36 -34.30 8.57
C GLU A 412 2.06 -33.48 9.83
N LYS A 413 1.53 -32.26 9.68
CA LYS A 413 1.28 -31.36 10.82
C LYS A 413 -0.16 -31.43 11.28
N TYR A 414 -0.34 -31.38 12.60
CA TYR A 414 -1.62 -31.43 13.30
C TYR A 414 -1.83 -30.19 14.15
N PHE A 415 -2.92 -29.47 13.92
CA PHE A 415 -3.25 -28.24 14.61
C PHE A 415 -4.55 -28.39 15.37
N LYS A 416 -4.53 -28.11 16.67
CA LYS A 416 -5.73 -27.93 17.50
C LYS A 416 -6.02 -26.44 17.60
N LEU A 417 -7.04 -25.97 16.88
CA LEU A 417 -7.33 -24.54 16.70
C LEU A 417 -8.42 -24.10 17.68
N ASP A 418 -8.18 -23.00 18.40
CA ASP A 418 -9.16 -22.39 19.31
C ASP A 418 -10.22 -21.54 18.57
N GLU A 419 -11.03 -20.80 19.32
CA GLU A 419 -12.13 -19.97 18.80
C GLU A 419 -11.67 -18.80 17.90
N ASN A 420 -10.41 -18.40 18.06
CA ASN A 420 -9.76 -17.35 17.27
C ASN A 420 -8.93 -17.95 16.13
N GLY A 421 -8.89 -19.28 16.00
CA GLY A 421 -8.12 -20.00 15.00
C GLY A 421 -6.64 -20.12 15.33
N VAL A 422 -6.24 -19.83 16.57
CA VAL A 422 -4.84 -19.95 17.01
C VAL A 422 -4.58 -21.41 17.37
N ALA A 423 -3.47 -21.94 16.87
CA ALA A 423 -3.03 -23.29 17.20
C ALA A 423 -2.51 -23.38 18.64
N GLN A 424 -3.14 -24.27 19.41
CA GLN A 424 -2.77 -24.57 20.78
C GLN A 424 -2.01 -25.90 20.85
N ALA A 425 -1.05 -25.99 21.76
CA ALA A 425 -0.44 -27.27 22.10
C ALA A 425 -1.45 -28.10 22.90
N GLY A 426 -1.52 -29.40 22.64
CA GLY A 426 -2.43 -30.25 23.38
C GLY A 426 -2.69 -31.60 22.73
N PHE A 427 -3.49 -32.38 23.44
CA PHE A 427 -3.91 -33.69 22.98
C PHE A 427 -5.02 -33.59 21.92
N ILE A 428 -4.90 -34.47 20.92
CA ILE A 428 -5.87 -34.73 19.87
C ILE A 428 -6.21 -36.21 19.96
N GLU A 429 -7.51 -36.52 20.00
CA GLU A 429 -8.01 -37.89 19.88
C GLU A 429 -8.27 -38.22 18.41
N SER A 430 -7.79 -39.39 17.97
CA SER A 430 -7.94 -39.88 16.61
C SER A 430 -8.30 -41.37 16.66
N GLY A 431 -9.60 -41.66 16.73
CA GLY A 431 -10.09 -43.01 17.00
C GLY A 431 -9.68 -43.45 18.40
N ASP A 432 -9.05 -44.62 18.52
CA ASP A 432 -8.58 -45.18 19.80
C ASP A 432 -7.25 -44.59 20.28
N TYR A 433 -6.63 -43.72 19.48
CA TYR A 433 -5.30 -43.19 19.76
C TYR A 433 -5.35 -41.74 20.22
N LEU A 434 -4.46 -41.42 21.16
CA LEU A 434 -4.20 -40.06 21.60
C LEU A 434 -2.85 -39.63 21.02
N ILE A 435 -2.77 -38.43 20.43
CA ILE A 435 -1.51 -37.82 20.00
C ILE A 435 -1.37 -36.46 20.67
N PHE A 436 -0.14 -35.98 20.86
CA PHE A 436 0.12 -34.63 21.35
C PHE A 436 0.74 -33.76 20.27
N CYS A 437 0.09 -32.64 19.96
CA CYS A 437 0.60 -31.65 19.02
C CYS A 437 1.15 -30.41 19.76
N ASN A 438 2.20 -29.82 19.21
CA ASN A 438 2.74 -28.52 19.61
C ASN A 438 2.02 -27.41 18.83
N LYS A 439 2.15 -26.15 19.28
CA LYS A 439 1.54 -24.98 18.63
C LYS A 439 1.91 -24.83 17.13
N ASN A 440 3.12 -25.21 16.75
CA ASN A 440 3.60 -25.14 15.37
C ASN A 440 3.12 -26.30 14.46
N GLY A 441 2.25 -27.17 14.99
CA GLY A 441 1.67 -28.31 14.31
C GLY A 441 2.48 -29.60 14.37
N THR A 442 3.71 -29.57 14.89
CA THR A 442 4.52 -30.79 15.04
C THR A 442 3.97 -31.67 16.16
N ILE A 443 4.07 -32.99 16.02
CA ILE A 443 3.67 -33.93 17.07
C ILE A 443 4.87 -34.38 17.91
N LYS A 444 4.62 -34.74 19.17
CA LYS A 444 5.60 -35.43 20.01
C LYS A 444 5.71 -36.88 19.55
N LYS A 445 6.92 -37.32 19.19
CA LYS A 445 7.23 -38.69 18.78
C LYS A 445 8.52 -39.14 19.44
N ASP A 446 8.60 -40.45 19.68
CA ASP A 446 9.77 -41.15 20.22
C ASP A 446 10.40 -40.45 21.44
N CYS A 447 9.56 -40.06 22.40
CA CYS A 447 10.04 -39.28 23.54
C CYS A 447 9.15 -39.39 24.78
N ILE A 448 9.76 -39.07 25.92
CA ILE A 448 9.07 -38.72 27.16
C ILE A 448 8.94 -37.21 27.20
N PHE A 449 7.77 -36.69 27.58
CA PHE A 449 7.57 -35.25 27.74
C PHE A 449 6.63 -34.95 28.90
N THR A 450 6.72 -33.72 29.41
CA THR A 450 5.82 -33.21 30.45
C THR A 450 4.86 -32.20 29.85
N TYR A 451 3.59 -32.30 30.22
CA TYR A 451 2.57 -31.31 29.88
C TYR A 451 1.64 -31.10 31.07
N GLN A 452 1.42 -29.84 31.46
CA GLN A 452 0.59 -29.48 32.62
C GLN A 452 0.98 -30.25 33.91
N GLY A 453 2.29 -30.44 34.13
CA GLY A 453 2.82 -31.14 35.31
C GLY A 453 2.71 -32.67 35.28
N LYS A 454 2.17 -33.27 34.22
CA LYS A 454 2.05 -34.72 34.06
C LYS A 454 3.03 -35.23 33.00
N THR A 455 3.56 -36.44 33.22
CA THR A 455 4.52 -37.08 32.31
C THR A 455 3.81 -38.04 31.35
N TYR A 456 4.21 -38.01 30.09
CA TYR A 456 3.66 -38.82 29.01
C TYR A 456 4.78 -39.44 28.19
N CYS A 457 4.48 -40.58 27.54
CA CYS A 457 5.40 -41.24 26.61
C CYS A 457 4.74 -41.40 25.25
N ALA A 458 5.39 -40.90 24.20
CA ALA A 458 4.96 -41.03 22.81
C ALA A 458 5.77 -42.11 22.09
N SER A 459 5.11 -42.94 21.28
CA SER A 459 5.75 -43.92 20.39
C SER A 459 6.48 -43.24 19.23
N ALA A 460 7.19 -44.02 18.40
CA ALA A 460 7.80 -43.54 17.16
C ALA A 460 6.78 -42.92 16.16
N SER A 461 5.52 -43.39 16.19
CA SER A 461 4.42 -42.82 15.40
C SER A 461 3.68 -41.67 16.10
N GLY A 462 4.12 -41.27 17.30
CA GLY A 462 3.54 -40.18 18.09
C GLY A 462 2.30 -40.55 18.91
N ILE A 463 1.94 -41.83 18.94
CA ILE A 463 0.83 -42.34 19.75
C ILE A 463 1.24 -42.30 21.22
N ILE A 464 0.42 -41.63 22.04
CA ILE A 464 0.60 -41.58 23.49
C ILE A 464 0.22 -42.92 24.08
N ARG A 465 1.13 -43.49 24.88
CA ARG A 465 0.88 -44.74 25.60
C ARG A 465 -0.19 -44.54 26.67
N ARG A 466 -1.17 -45.44 26.67
CA ARG A 466 -2.28 -45.50 27.62
C ARG A 466 -2.41 -46.87 28.30
N THR A 467 -1.40 -47.73 28.19
CA THR A 467 -1.47 -49.10 28.71
C THR A 467 -0.51 -49.31 29.87
N GLY A 468 -1.07 -49.47 31.07
CA GLY A 468 -0.44 -49.97 32.30
C GLY A 468 1.08 -49.86 32.42
N TYR A 469 1.72 -50.95 32.85
CA TYR A 469 3.17 -51.02 33.04
C TYR A 469 3.92 -50.92 31.70
N PHE A 470 4.94 -50.07 31.67
CA PHE A 470 5.80 -49.90 30.52
C PHE A 470 7.26 -49.68 30.92
N LYS A 471 8.17 -50.37 30.24
CA LYS A 471 9.62 -50.17 30.35
C LYS A 471 10.09 -49.37 29.14
N TYR A 472 10.50 -48.13 29.37
CA TYR A 472 11.13 -47.29 28.36
C TYR A 472 12.65 -47.47 28.42
N ASN A 473 13.25 -48.02 27.36
CA ASN A 473 14.71 -48.16 27.30
C ASN A 473 15.31 -46.83 26.83
N ILE A 474 16.19 -46.26 27.65
CA ILE A 474 16.95 -45.05 27.33
C ILE A 474 18.23 -45.44 26.59
N SER A 475 18.83 -46.56 26.98
CA SER A 475 19.97 -47.21 26.34
C SER A 475 19.91 -48.72 26.54
N ASP A 476 20.93 -49.46 26.12
CA ASP A 476 21.04 -50.90 26.34
C ASP A 476 21.13 -51.26 27.83
N THR A 477 21.60 -50.34 28.67
CA THR A 477 21.81 -50.56 30.11
C THR A 477 20.89 -49.72 31.00
N GLU A 478 20.28 -48.66 30.45
CA GLU A 478 19.46 -47.72 31.22
C GLU A 478 17.99 -47.75 30.75
N TYR A 479 17.08 -47.83 31.72
CA TYR A 479 15.65 -47.82 31.46
C TYR A 479 14.90 -47.06 32.55
N LYS A 480 13.72 -46.59 32.18
CA LYS A 480 12.76 -45.97 33.08
C LYS A 480 11.45 -46.73 33.06
N LEU A 481 10.90 -47.02 34.24
CA LEU A 481 9.63 -47.72 34.37
C LEU A 481 8.49 -46.72 34.56
N PHE A 482 7.37 -47.02 33.94
CA PHE A 482 6.15 -46.23 34.08
C PHE A 482 4.98 -47.15 34.35
N TYR A 483 3.97 -46.60 35.00
CA TYR A 483 2.63 -47.12 34.96
C TYR A 483 1.72 -46.00 34.46
N PHE A 484 1.02 -46.20 33.36
CA PHE A 484 0.16 -45.19 32.74
C PHE A 484 -1.30 -45.37 33.14
N ASP A 485 -1.97 -44.26 33.38
CA ASP A 485 -3.42 -44.19 33.56
C ASP A 485 -4.12 -44.40 32.21
N GLU A 486 -5.04 -45.35 32.14
CA GLU A 486 -5.64 -45.76 30.87
C GLU A 486 -6.57 -44.71 30.28
N THR A 487 -7.20 -43.89 31.13
CA THR A 487 -8.10 -42.82 30.69
C THR A 487 -7.34 -41.62 30.16
N THR A 488 -6.27 -41.21 30.83
CA THR A 488 -5.57 -39.95 30.55
C THR A 488 -4.24 -40.12 29.82
N GLY A 489 -3.66 -41.32 29.82
CA GLY A 489 -2.31 -41.59 29.30
C GLY A 489 -1.18 -41.01 30.15
N ALA A 490 -1.49 -40.40 31.30
CA ALA A 490 -0.49 -39.83 32.19
C ALA A 490 0.21 -40.93 33.00
N ALA A 491 1.54 -40.83 33.14
CA ALA A 491 2.27 -41.66 34.09
C ALA A 491 1.83 -41.31 35.51
N ILE A 492 1.49 -42.33 36.30
CA ILE A 492 1.01 -42.14 37.67
C ILE A 492 2.17 -42.16 38.66
N THR A 493 2.01 -41.43 39.76
CA THR A 493 2.76 -41.67 40.99
C THR A 493 1.89 -42.53 41.91
N GLY A 494 2.38 -43.68 42.34
CA GLY A 494 1.66 -44.52 43.31
C GLY A 494 2.04 -45.99 43.29
N PHE A 495 1.51 -46.71 44.28
CA PHE A 495 1.69 -48.14 44.43
C PHE A 495 0.75 -48.94 43.53
N LYS A 496 1.28 -49.96 42.85
CA LYS A 496 0.53 -50.92 42.03
C LYS A 496 1.02 -52.34 42.28
N ILE A 497 0.13 -53.29 42.06
CA ILE A 497 0.42 -54.73 42.06
C ILE A 497 0.08 -55.26 40.68
N GLY A 498 0.95 -56.09 40.11
CA GLY A 498 0.73 -56.66 38.79
C GLY A 498 1.94 -57.43 38.28
N THR A 499 1.98 -57.65 36.97
CA THR A 499 3.11 -58.33 36.32
C THR A 499 4.19 -57.33 35.96
N PHE A 500 5.19 -57.20 36.83
CA PHE A 500 6.27 -56.22 36.67
C PHE A 500 7.62 -56.92 36.64
N LEU A 501 8.53 -56.44 35.78
CA LEU A 501 9.87 -57.04 35.61
C LEU A 501 9.81 -58.58 35.42
N GLY A 502 8.81 -59.06 34.66
CA GLY A 502 8.65 -60.47 34.28
C GLY A 502 8.03 -61.41 35.32
N VAL A 503 7.51 -60.90 36.45
CA VAL A 503 6.89 -61.74 37.49
C VAL A 503 5.52 -61.20 37.89
N GLU A 504 4.54 -62.09 37.93
CA GLU A 504 3.15 -61.82 38.28
C GLU A 504 2.98 -61.54 39.78
N GLY A 505 1.97 -60.75 40.13
CA GLY A 505 1.58 -60.46 41.51
C GLY A 505 2.53 -59.55 42.28
N ARG A 506 3.54 -58.94 41.62
CA ARG A 506 4.59 -58.14 42.24
C ARG A 506 4.11 -56.72 42.56
N GLY A 507 4.41 -56.22 43.77
CA GLY A 507 4.14 -54.84 44.17
C GLY A 507 5.28 -53.89 43.79
N MET A 508 4.98 -52.70 43.27
CA MET A 508 5.96 -51.65 42.99
C MET A 508 5.37 -50.25 43.20
N PHE A 509 6.22 -49.29 43.57
CA PHE A 509 5.83 -47.88 43.68
C PHE A 509 6.38 -47.09 42.49
N PHE A 510 5.51 -46.75 41.55
CA PHE A 510 5.87 -45.97 40.38
C PHE A 510 5.90 -44.48 40.72
N ASP A 511 6.89 -43.77 40.21
CA ASP A 511 6.97 -42.32 40.27
C ASP A 511 7.74 -41.78 39.07
N PRO A 512 7.07 -41.15 38.08
CA PRO A 512 7.72 -40.65 36.87
C PRO A 512 8.75 -39.54 37.15
N LYS A 513 8.77 -38.95 38.35
CA LYS A 513 9.77 -37.95 38.74
C LYS A 513 11.14 -38.57 39.03
N GLU A 514 11.17 -39.82 39.45
CA GLU A 514 12.42 -40.54 39.72
C GLU A 514 13.16 -40.86 38.41
N ALA A 515 14.49 -40.87 38.45
CA ALA A 515 15.30 -41.21 37.27
C ALA A 515 14.96 -42.60 36.72
N THR A 516 14.78 -43.56 37.62
CA THR A 516 14.39 -44.95 37.31
C THR A 516 12.89 -45.12 37.06
N GLY A 517 12.07 -44.13 37.43
CA GLY A 517 10.61 -44.16 37.33
C GLY A 517 9.90 -44.91 38.47
N TYR A 518 10.64 -45.32 39.50
CA TYR A 518 10.11 -45.96 40.71
C TYR A 518 10.87 -45.50 41.95
N ARG A 519 10.22 -45.62 43.11
CA ARG A 519 10.85 -45.33 44.41
C ARG A 519 11.45 -46.58 45.04
N THR A 520 12.37 -46.38 45.98
CA THR A 520 13.03 -47.43 46.76
C THR A 520 12.96 -47.13 48.26
N GLY A 521 13.31 -48.09 49.12
CA GLY A 521 13.32 -47.93 50.57
C GLY A 521 11.93 -47.82 51.21
N PHE A 522 11.85 -47.19 52.39
CA PHE A 522 10.60 -46.97 53.12
C PHE A 522 9.79 -45.82 52.49
N GLN A 523 8.58 -46.12 52.05
CA GLN A 523 7.70 -45.16 51.39
C GLN A 523 6.34 -45.07 52.09
N ASN A 524 5.96 -43.87 52.51
CA ASN A 524 4.64 -43.58 53.05
C ASN A 524 3.74 -43.04 51.95
N TYR A 525 2.60 -43.68 51.73
CA TYR A 525 1.64 -43.28 50.70
C TYR A 525 0.21 -43.65 51.08
N ASN A 526 -0.72 -42.69 50.97
CA ASN A 526 -2.13 -42.85 51.31
C ASN A 526 -2.37 -43.55 52.66
N GLY A 527 -1.58 -43.20 53.68
CA GLY A 527 -1.70 -43.75 55.04
C GLY A 527 -1.10 -45.14 55.25
N ALA A 528 -0.52 -45.77 54.21
CA ALA A 528 0.20 -47.03 54.32
C ALA A 528 1.72 -46.82 54.16
N THR A 529 2.51 -47.69 54.78
CA THR A 529 3.97 -47.75 54.61
C THR A 529 4.32 -48.97 53.78
N TYR A 530 5.21 -48.81 52.80
CA TYR A 530 5.73 -49.87 51.94
C TYR A 530 7.24 -49.91 52.05
N ILE A 531 7.83 -51.10 51.98
CA ILE A 531 9.28 -51.29 51.93
C ILE A 531 9.63 -51.80 50.53
N LEU A 532 10.51 -51.09 49.83
CA LEU A 532 10.86 -51.37 48.44
C LEU A 532 12.37 -51.67 48.33
N ASP A 533 12.75 -52.72 47.61
CA ASP A 533 14.15 -53.03 47.37
C ASP A 533 14.82 -52.03 46.42
N LYS A 534 16.12 -52.22 46.15
CA LYS A 534 16.90 -51.40 45.21
C LYS A 534 16.38 -51.42 43.75
N ARG A 535 15.50 -52.36 43.40
CA ARG A 535 14.84 -52.46 42.09
C ARG A 535 13.41 -51.90 42.13
N GLY A 536 12.99 -51.33 43.27
CA GLY A 536 11.64 -50.79 43.50
C GLY A 536 10.58 -51.85 43.79
N VAL A 537 10.98 -53.09 44.06
CA VAL A 537 10.05 -54.20 44.33
C VAL A 537 9.67 -54.22 45.80
N ALA A 538 8.36 -54.24 46.05
CA ALA A 538 7.81 -54.27 47.40
C ALA A 538 8.06 -55.59 48.10
N GLN A 539 8.42 -55.50 49.37
CA GLN A 539 8.64 -56.65 50.23
C GLN A 539 7.30 -57.24 50.68
N ALA A 540 7.19 -58.57 50.65
CA ALA A 540 6.07 -59.34 51.17
C ALA A 540 6.61 -60.33 52.22
N GLY A 541 5.86 -60.51 53.31
CA GLY A 541 6.30 -61.31 54.44
C GLY A 541 7.35 -60.59 55.30
N PHE A 542 8.24 -61.37 55.90
CA PHE A 542 9.29 -60.82 56.76
C PHE A 542 10.36 -60.07 55.95
N TYR A 543 10.72 -58.88 56.40
CA TYR A 543 11.81 -58.08 55.86
C TYR A 543 12.84 -57.77 56.94
N SER A 544 14.09 -58.10 56.62
CA SER A 544 15.27 -57.95 57.48
C SER A 544 16.02 -56.68 57.07
N ASP A 545 16.10 -55.70 57.98
CA ASP A 545 16.99 -54.55 57.86
C ASP A 545 18.26 -54.85 58.65
N ASP A 546 19.24 -55.45 57.95
CA ASP A 546 20.46 -55.97 58.56
C ASP A 546 21.35 -54.86 59.14
N GLU A 547 21.34 -53.68 58.55
CA GLU A 547 22.14 -52.53 59.00
C GLU A 547 21.66 -52.03 60.37
N ASN A 548 20.34 -51.93 60.53
CA ASN A 548 19.73 -51.44 61.78
C ASN A 548 19.34 -52.57 62.74
N LYS A 549 19.55 -53.84 62.34
CA LYS A 549 19.16 -55.05 63.07
C LYS A 549 17.68 -55.05 63.43
N LYS A 550 16.82 -54.67 62.47
CA LYS A 550 15.36 -54.62 62.66
C LYS A 550 14.67 -55.66 61.81
N LEU A 551 13.57 -56.22 62.33
CA LEU A 551 12.71 -57.14 61.59
C LEU A 551 11.35 -56.48 61.39
N TYR A 552 10.80 -56.56 60.18
CA TYR A 552 9.49 -56.03 59.84
C TYR A 552 8.64 -57.13 59.20
N TYR A 553 7.32 -56.97 59.21
CA TYR A 553 6.42 -57.85 58.45
C TYR A 553 5.51 -57.02 57.54
N CYS A 554 5.57 -57.31 56.25
CA CYS A 554 4.70 -56.76 55.22
C CYS A 554 3.63 -57.79 54.86
N ASN A 555 2.36 -57.36 54.77
CA ASN A 555 1.28 -58.25 54.36
C ASN A 555 1.54 -58.81 52.95
N GLU A 556 1.40 -60.12 52.78
CA GLU A 556 1.78 -60.81 51.54
C GLU A 556 0.84 -60.52 50.36
N GLN A 557 -0.40 -60.11 50.62
CA GLN A 557 -1.37 -59.80 49.55
C GLN A 557 -1.30 -58.34 49.10
N ASN A 558 -1.10 -57.40 50.03
CA ASN A 558 -1.19 -55.96 49.76
C ASN A 558 0.10 -55.17 50.02
N TYR A 559 1.17 -55.84 50.45
CA TYR A 559 2.53 -55.31 50.65
C TYR A 559 2.65 -54.18 51.68
N LYS A 560 1.59 -53.90 52.45
CA LYS A 560 1.62 -52.87 53.47
C LYS A 560 2.40 -53.40 54.68
N LEU A 561 3.30 -52.58 55.20
CA LEU A 561 3.95 -52.81 56.49
C LEU A 561 2.87 -52.86 57.58
N VAL A 562 2.86 -53.96 58.34
CA VAL A 562 1.99 -54.08 59.51
C VAL A 562 2.58 -53.22 60.63
N LYS A 563 1.79 -52.26 61.14
CA LYS A 563 2.21 -51.32 62.19
C LYS A 563 1.00 -50.78 62.96
N GLY A 564 1.26 -50.13 64.11
CA GLY A 564 0.22 -49.52 64.95
C GLY A 564 -0.49 -50.51 65.88
N GLN A 565 0.03 -51.72 66.00
CA GLN A 565 -0.42 -52.73 66.96
C GLN A 565 0.64 -52.87 68.06
N THR A 566 0.26 -53.31 69.25
CA THR A 566 1.22 -53.60 70.33
C THR A 566 1.95 -54.94 70.14
N LYS A 567 1.35 -55.84 69.35
CA LYS A 567 1.82 -57.21 69.14
C LYS A 567 1.46 -57.68 67.73
N PHE A 568 2.25 -58.58 67.17
CA PHE A 568 1.99 -59.25 65.89
C PHE A 568 2.11 -60.77 66.06
N THR A 569 1.26 -61.53 65.38
CA THR A 569 1.26 -62.99 65.44
C THR A 569 1.42 -63.60 64.06
N PHE A 570 2.40 -64.51 63.92
CA PHE A 570 2.63 -65.29 62.69
C PHE A 570 2.89 -66.74 63.07
N ALA A 571 2.17 -67.69 62.47
CA ALA A 571 2.32 -69.13 62.72
C ALA A 571 2.39 -69.50 64.23
N ASN A 572 1.44 -68.98 65.02
CA ASN A 572 1.37 -69.12 66.48
C ASN A 572 2.57 -68.54 67.26
N VAL A 573 3.42 -67.71 66.65
CA VAL A 573 4.48 -66.96 67.34
C VAL A 573 4.06 -65.51 67.49
N GLU A 574 4.07 -65.01 68.73
CA GLU A 574 3.79 -63.62 69.08
C GLU A 574 5.10 -62.81 69.18
N PHE A 575 5.08 -61.61 68.63
CA PHE A 575 6.15 -60.63 68.70
C PHE A 575 5.60 -59.34 69.32
N PRO A 576 6.26 -58.75 70.34
CA PRO A 576 6.04 -57.35 70.66
C PRO A 576 6.40 -56.47 69.45
N MET A 577 5.63 -55.41 69.23
CA MET A 577 5.81 -54.51 68.09
C MET A 577 6.11 -53.10 68.56
N ASN A 578 7.14 -52.50 67.96
CA ASN A 578 7.54 -51.12 68.17
C ASN A 578 6.65 -50.14 67.40
N THR A 579 6.67 -48.88 67.80
CA THR A 579 5.89 -47.80 67.18
C THR A 579 6.24 -47.57 65.70
N ASP A 580 7.46 -47.88 65.28
CA ASP A 580 7.91 -47.82 63.88
C ASP A 580 7.48 -49.03 63.04
N GLY A 581 6.82 -50.03 63.66
CA GLY A 581 6.38 -51.27 63.02
C GLY A 581 7.43 -52.39 63.03
N SER A 582 8.61 -52.17 63.62
CA SER A 582 9.59 -53.24 63.80
C SER A 582 9.14 -54.23 64.88
N LEU A 583 9.48 -55.50 64.68
CA LEU A 583 9.20 -56.60 65.58
C LEU A 583 10.37 -56.80 66.55
N GLU A 584 10.09 -56.88 67.85
CA GLU A 584 11.07 -57.24 68.87
C GLU A 584 11.35 -58.74 68.84
N TYR A 585 12.07 -59.18 67.80
CA TYR A 585 12.35 -60.59 67.52
C TYR A 585 13.07 -61.34 68.67
N LEU A 586 13.82 -60.63 69.52
CA LEU A 586 14.45 -61.20 70.73
C LEU A 586 13.43 -61.62 71.80
N GLN A 587 12.21 -61.10 71.73
CA GLN A 587 11.10 -61.43 72.64
C GLN A 587 10.01 -62.27 71.95
N ALA A 588 10.33 -62.89 70.80
CA ALA A 588 9.41 -63.78 70.11
C ALA A 588 9.01 -64.96 71.02
N LYS A 589 7.70 -65.22 71.15
CA LYS A 589 7.17 -66.24 72.05
C LYS A 589 6.16 -67.14 71.33
N ALA A 590 6.30 -68.45 71.49
CA ALA A 590 5.29 -69.41 71.05
C ALA A 590 4.00 -69.30 71.87
N LEU A 591 2.85 -69.23 71.19
CA LEU A 591 1.52 -69.22 71.78
C LEU A 591 0.93 -70.63 71.92
N SER A 592 1.60 -71.62 71.35
CA SER A 592 1.18 -73.03 71.30
C SER A 592 2.34 -73.92 71.73
N THR A 593 2.02 -75.09 72.26
CA THR A 593 2.98 -76.15 72.58
C THR A 593 3.36 -76.98 71.35
N ASP A 594 2.81 -76.67 70.17
CA ASP A 594 3.20 -77.32 68.93
C ASP A 594 4.68 -77.06 68.63
N LYS A 595 5.37 -78.13 68.22
CA LYS A 595 6.83 -78.10 67.99
C LYS A 595 7.23 -77.01 67.00
N ASN A 596 6.40 -76.73 66.00
CA ASN A 596 6.72 -75.79 64.92
C ASN A 596 6.72 -74.35 65.43
N SER A 597 5.71 -73.96 66.23
CA SER A 597 5.62 -72.65 66.88
C SER A 597 6.77 -72.41 67.85
N VAL A 598 7.14 -73.41 68.66
CA VAL A 598 8.26 -73.30 69.62
C VAL A 598 9.60 -73.12 68.88
N VAL A 599 9.85 -73.92 67.84
CA VAL A 599 11.06 -73.85 67.01
C VAL A 599 11.15 -72.51 66.27
N LEU A 600 10.04 -72.03 65.69
CA LEU A 600 9.97 -70.73 65.04
C LEU A 600 10.31 -69.60 66.02
N ALA A 601 9.68 -69.57 67.20
CA ALA A 601 9.92 -68.55 68.22
C ALA A 601 11.40 -68.51 68.65
N ILE A 602 11.99 -69.66 68.97
CA ILE A 602 13.40 -69.75 69.37
C ILE A 602 14.30 -69.20 68.27
N GLY A 603 14.11 -69.61 67.02
CA GLY A 603 15.03 -69.16 65.97
C GLY A 603 14.91 -67.66 65.67
N PHE A 604 13.72 -67.05 65.81
CA PHE A 604 13.60 -65.59 65.69
C PHE A 604 14.48 -64.88 66.73
N THR A 605 14.54 -65.38 67.98
CA THR A 605 15.41 -64.81 69.02
C THR A 605 16.91 -64.94 68.74
N GLN A 606 17.30 -65.73 67.73
CA GLN A 606 18.69 -65.92 67.32
C GLN A 606 19.09 -65.04 66.14
N MET A 607 18.17 -64.28 65.54
CA MET A 607 18.47 -63.35 64.45
C MET A 607 19.53 -62.31 64.84
N TYR A 608 20.40 -61.96 63.89
CA TYR A 608 21.47 -60.96 64.01
C TYR A 608 22.53 -61.21 65.09
N LYS A 609 22.50 -62.37 65.77
CA LYS A 609 23.63 -62.81 66.57
C LYS A 609 24.77 -63.25 65.64
N PRO A 610 26.04 -63.05 66.02
CA PRO A 610 27.18 -63.47 65.21
C PRO A 610 27.09 -64.97 64.92
N VAL A 611 27.07 -65.33 63.64
CA VAL A 611 27.16 -66.73 63.22
C VAL A 611 28.58 -67.20 63.51
N ILE A 612 28.75 -68.14 64.44
CA ILE A 612 30.04 -68.80 64.62
C ILE A 612 30.18 -69.82 63.49
N LYS A 613 31.12 -69.62 62.56
CA LYS A 613 31.39 -70.47 61.37
C LYS A 613 31.85 -71.91 61.70
N ASN A 614 31.63 -72.40 62.91
CA ASN A 614 31.79 -73.81 63.23
C ASN A 614 30.47 -74.49 62.87
N ALA A 615 30.48 -75.32 61.81
CA ALA A 615 29.32 -76.06 61.34
C ALA A 615 28.74 -76.93 62.46
N ALA A 616 27.71 -76.43 63.15
CA ALA A 616 26.84 -77.28 63.93
C ALA A 616 26.20 -78.29 62.95
N PRO A 617 26.29 -79.61 63.20
CA PRO A 617 25.67 -80.61 62.33
C PRO A 617 24.20 -80.28 62.04
N LEU A 618 23.73 -80.57 60.82
CA LEU A 618 22.29 -80.50 60.53
C LEU A 618 21.54 -81.38 61.55
N GLY A 619 20.61 -80.76 62.30
CA GLY A 619 19.87 -81.42 63.38
C GLY A 619 20.32 -81.09 64.81
N THR A 620 21.34 -80.24 64.99
CA THR A 620 21.61 -79.62 66.31
C THR A 620 20.41 -78.79 66.78
N ASP A 621 20.09 -78.90 68.07
CA ASP A 621 18.99 -78.17 68.70
C ASP A 621 19.20 -76.66 68.52
N LEU A 622 18.11 -75.95 68.18
CA LEU A 622 18.13 -74.52 67.89
C LEU A 622 18.58 -73.65 69.06
N SER A 623 18.44 -74.15 70.29
CA SER A 623 18.92 -73.47 71.49
C SER A 623 20.45 -73.51 71.65
N GLU A 624 21.13 -74.43 70.94
CA GLU A 624 22.58 -74.67 71.02
C GLU A 624 23.36 -74.03 69.86
N VAL A 625 22.66 -73.51 68.84
CA VAL A 625 23.26 -72.87 67.67
C VAL A 625 23.31 -71.35 67.84
N ASN A 626 24.51 -70.77 67.72
CA ASN A 626 24.72 -69.33 67.86
C ASN A 626 24.60 -68.58 66.52
N GLY A 627 23.50 -67.84 66.39
CA GLY A 627 23.27 -66.85 65.34
C GLY A 627 22.87 -67.40 63.98
N TYR A 628 21.99 -66.67 63.29
CA TYR A 628 21.54 -67.01 61.94
C TYR A 628 21.43 -65.77 61.04
N THR A 629 21.73 -65.96 59.75
CA THR A 629 21.21 -65.11 58.66
C THR A 629 19.75 -65.48 58.38
N CYS A 630 18.96 -64.61 57.75
CA CYS A 630 17.54 -64.90 57.49
C CYS A 630 17.33 -66.19 56.69
N THR A 631 18.22 -66.50 55.74
CA THR A 631 18.23 -67.73 54.93
C THR A 631 18.62 -68.97 55.73
N ALA A 632 19.65 -68.88 56.59
CA ALA A 632 20.07 -69.98 57.45
C ALA A 632 19.03 -70.28 58.55
N PHE A 633 18.38 -69.24 59.08
CA PHE A 633 17.27 -69.34 60.03
C PHE A 633 16.10 -70.13 59.42
N ILE A 634 15.66 -69.79 58.21
CA ILE A 634 14.60 -70.52 57.50
C ILE A 634 14.98 -71.99 57.34
N GLY A 635 16.15 -72.30 56.77
CA GLY A 635 16.57 -73.68 56.54
C GLY A 635 16.58 -74.54 57.81
N HIS A 636 17.10 -73.99 58.91
CA HIS A 636 17.24 -74.72 60.18
C HIS A 636 15.91 -74.85 60.95
N VAL A 637 15.02 -73.86 60.84
CA VAL A 637 13.70 -73.87 61.47
C VAL A 637 12.77 -74.88 60.81
N TYR A 638 12.70 -74.92 59.47
CA TYR A 638 11.85 -75.88 58.76
C TYR A 638 12.31 -77.33 58.99
N TYR A 639 13.63 -77.59 59.01
CA TYR A 639 14.18 -78.90 59.36
C TYR A 639 13.77 -79.34 60.77
N ASN A 640 13.89 -78.47 61.78
CA ASN A 640 13.54 -78.80 63.16
C ASN A 640 12.02 -78.94 63.40
N ALA A 641 11.22 -78.21 62.64
CA ALA A 641 9.77 -78.36 62.56
C ALA A 641 9.34 -79.69 61.87
N GLY A 642 10.27 -80.47 61.31
CA GLY A 642 9.96 -81.69 60.57
C GLY A 642 9.23 -81.43 59.24
N ILE A 643 9.27 -80.19 58.74
CA ILE A 643 8.65 -79.78 57.50
C ILE A 643 9.69 -79.93 56.39
N ASN A 644 9.48 -80.91 55.51
CA ASN A 644 10.38 -81.16 54.39
C ASN A 644 10.17 -80.09 53.30
N ILE A 645 10.97 -79.03 53.33
CA ILE A 645 10.96 -77.97 52.32
C ILE A 645 11.73 -78.31 51.03
N GLY A 646 12.11 -79.58 50.81
CA GLY A 646 12.79 -79.96 49.56
C GLY A 646 14.07 -79.16 49.32
N LEU A 647 14.82 -78.84 50.38
CA LEU A 647 16.10 -78.11 50.31
C LEU A 647 17.14 -78.78 49.37
N GLN A 648 16.90 -80.00 48.90
CA GLN A 648 17.70 -80.65 47.87
C GLN A 648 17.52 -80.02 46.46
N ASP A 649 16.43 -79.28 46.18
CA ASP A 649 16.16 -78.69 44.85
C ASP A 649 16.50 -77.18 44.72
N ILE A 650 16.69 -76.47 45.83
CA ILE A 650 17.18 -75.08 45.82
C ILE A 650 18.69 -75.01 45.58
N VAL A 651 19.42 -76.01 46.10
CA VAL A 651 20.88 -76.10 46.05
C VAL A 651 21.44 -76.06 44.62
N PRO A 652 20.93 -76.86 43.65
CA PRO A 652 21.42 -76.79 42.27
C PRO A 652 21.16 -75.42 41.62
N THR A 653 20.05 -74.76 41.95
CA THR A 653 19.67 -73.46 41.37
C THR A 653 20.50 -72.31 41.93
N CYS A 654 20.83 -72.33 43.23
CA CYS A 654 21.70 -71.35 43.87
C CYS A 654 23.17 -71.50 43.43
N ILE A 655 23.65 -72.74 43.29
CA ILE A 655 24.99 -73.03 42.75
C ILE A 655 25.10 -72.60 41.28
N LYS A 656 24.08 -72.89 40.46
CA LYS A 656 24.05 -72.50 39.03
C LYS A 656 23.95 -70.98 38.82
N LYS A 657 23.55 -70.23 39.85
CA LYS A 657 23.54 -68.76 39.90
C LYS A 657 24.76 -68.14 40.60
N GLY A 658 25.75 -68.94 41.00
CA GLY A 658 27.05 -68.48 41.48
C GLY A 658 27.13 -68.17 42.98
N PHE A 659 26.15 -68.59 43.79
CA PHE A 659 26.25 -68.46 45.25
C PHE A 659 27.05 -69.63 45.83
N ALA A 660 28.03 -69.34 46.68
CA ALA A 660 28.74 -70.35 47.45
C ALA A 660 27.95 -70.68 48.73
N MET A 661 27.90 -71.97 49.11
CA MET A 661 27.09 -72.49 50.23
C MET A 661 27.46 -71.96 51.63
N ASN A 662 28.46 -71.09 51.73
CA ASN A 662 28.98 -70.51 52.96
C ASN A 662 28.65 -69.02 53.14
N ASP A 663 27.74 -68.49 52.31
CA ASP A 663 27.06 -67.19 52.50
C ASP A 663 25.58 -67.36 52.92
#